data_AF-A0A419V0B3-F1
#
_entry.id   AF-A0A419V0B3-F1
#
_cell.length_a   1.000
_cell.length_b   1.000
_cell.length_c   1.000
_cell.angle_alpha   90.00
_cell.angle_beta   90.00
_cell.angle_gamma   90.00
#
_symmetry.space_group_name_H-M   'P 1'
#
loop_
_entity.id
_entity.type
_entity.pdbx_description
1 polymer ?
#
loop_
_entity_poly.entity_id
_entity_poly.type
_entity_poly.pdbx_seq_one_letter_code
_entity_poly.pdbx_strand_id
1 'polypeptide(L)'
;MGKYELWLDESGDFEKDLIGKEVPSLVGGFLCSAGSINKEAANKILAQARMKTPSIPKWVHSTDIKGKKYGVFAIEVLQQLVSQDMKLVIFENQEKLKVVNSDVTYIHILSEGIVQLFQTLAMEEEEMDLHIIAANRMKATDNYKSKILNDEYKQRLQEKLELSFARRNLTSNKWRWKFSLASARIDERLMLTDVICHSWFRRGGNKFIEEQKNQIKNLYKNNYHFTAFEKATLKVIQRQLAEGQIGEALYEVLIMENESLATNRETKKVITDVELDQSLDSIIILIIKRLKLLPDFAQTTHLSIVTNRLKTLINLHRDFNKAQKILNKVKVVIIPKLQKYDIENNLFIFNINLMIFTSATHQGNIKLSDKQLNENKKYLNNLAKRWESLNLVMDFLVRESVHLINVYDFKEVIIKMDKLQKFIDSTIELFPLAFKDELSLYSNKMNSDIRGKVLGTRLQARYFLSREEPNQIQLARLDSEEAIKEFIDESDLSRQYQYRSQIECEDKEYIAAIWWLGKSVDINESCIEPLFLLEKLLLSSQRLFGIMHFSRIMSEAALSGNIELANSLYKSWVKANVSSLIIKDYKDNHPYEIILWKLGSYLMINGDTKAAIEKYKLAIDICFTHKEHLTMRSIGLVILTEMTSFLFKQEKHYKKANIELKILIDKYEIFIKEVDSPSVKKYFDSWDKELQSIKTLSNKDKSEKLFKLSRVIGY
;
A
#
# COMPACT_ATOMS: atom_id res chain seq x y z
N MET A 1 -44.06 -3.38 5.59
CA MET A 1 -43.44 -3.90 6.82
C MET A 1 -43.46 -5.43 6.79
N GLY A 2 -42.34 -6.04 6.40
CA GLY A 2 -42.16 -7.49 6.43
C GLY A 2 -42.05 -8.00 7.87
N LYS A 3 -42.79 -9.06 8.22
CA LYS A 3 -42.67 -9.74 9.51
C LYS A 3 -42.14 -11.14 9.28
N TYR A 4 -41.01 -11.47 9.89
CA TYR A 4 -40.33 -12.75 9.69
C TYR A 4 -40.04 -13.46 10.99
N GLU A 5 -39.99 -14.79 10.92
CA GLU A 5 -39.49 -15.67 11.97
C GLU A 5 -38.27 -16.43 11.47
N LEU A 6 -37.19 -16.39 12.25
CA LEU A 6 -35.96 -17.16 12.02
C LEU A 6 -35.82 -18.21 13.11
N TRP A 7 -35.92 -19.48 12.72
CA TRP A 7 -35.78 -20.62 13.61
C TRP A 7 -34.38 -21.22 13.46
N LEU A 8 -33.65 -21.42 14.56
CA LEU A 8 -32.25 -21.83 14.56
C LEU A 8 -31.94 -22.97 15.54
N ASP A 9 -31.04 -23.86 15.12
CA ASP A 9 -30.38 -24.87 15.94
C ASP A 9 -28.90 -25.01 15.52
N GLU A 10 -28.12 -25.78 16.26
CA GLU A 10 -26.69 -25.97 16.02
C GLU A 10 -26.32 -27.39 15.55
N SER A 11 -25.21 -27.52 14.84
CA SER A 11 -24.61 -28.82 14.56
C SER A 11 -23.10 -28.70 14.47
N GLY A 12 -22.39 -29.69 15.01
CA GLY A 12 -20.93 -29.70 15.09
C GLY A 12 -20.42 -29.86 16.52
N ASP A 13 -19.12 -29.73 16.68
CA ASP A 13 -18.42 -29.86 17.96
C ASP A 13 -17.56 -28.59 18.15
N PHE A 14 -18.18 -27.57 18.74
CA PHE A 14 -17.54 -26.26 18.96
C PHE A 14 -16.34 -26.32 19.90
N GLU A 15 -16.18 -27.39 20.70
CA GLU A 15 -14.98 -27.61 21.51
C GLU A 15 -13.84 -28.15 20.65
N LYS A 16 -14.10 -29.14 19.79
CA LYS A 16 -13.09 -29.68 18.87
C LYS A 16 -12.71 -28.74 17.73
N ASP A 17 -13.57 -27.78 17.38
CA ASP A 17 -13.21 -26.68 16.48
C ASP A 17 -12.00 -25.89 17.02
N LEU A 18 -11.83 -25.79 18.35
CA LEU A 18 -10.66 -25.18 18.98
C LEU A 18 -9.36 -25.96 18.73
N ILE A 19 -9.44 -27.22 18.30
CA ILE A 19 -8.29 -28.12 18.06
C ILE A 19 -8.09 -28.37 16.54
N GLY A 20 -9.02 -27.92 15.69
CA GLY A 20 -8.85 -27.79 14.23
C GLY A 20 -9.11 -29.05 13.37
N LYS A 21 -9.57 -30.16 13.97
CA LYS A 21 -9.58 -31.49 13.30
C LYS A 21 -10.87 -31.91 12.57
N GLU A 22 -11.99 -31.18 12.62
CA GLU A 22 -13.27 -31.63 12.02
C GLU A 22 -13.90 -30.66 10.98
N VAL A 23 -15.07 -31.07 10.44
CA VAL A 23 -15.99 -30.26 9.61
C VAL A 23 -16.44 -29.05 10.43
N PRO A 24 -16.46 -27.82 9.87
CA PRO A 24 -16.84 -26.61 10.60
C PRO A 24 -18.18 -26.74 11.34
N SER A 25 -18.21 -26.37 12.62
CA SER A 25 -19.49 -26.23 13.34
C SER A 25 -20.31 -25.09 12.74
N LEU A 26 -21.62 -25.18 12.91
CA LEU A 26 -22.56 -24.25 12.32
C LEU A 26 -23.78 -24.01 13.20
N VAL A 27 -24.47 -22.92 12.90
CA VAL A 27 -25.82 -22.63 13.36
C VAL A 27 -26.70 -22.47 12.13
N GLY A 28 -27.90 -23.04 12.11
CA GLY A 28 -28.73 -23.01 10.90
C GLY A 28 -30.19 -23.32 11.19
N GLY A 29 -30.99 -23.22 10.13
CA GLY A 29 -32.43 -23.46 10.22
C GLY A 29 -33.17 -22.82 9.04
N PHE A 30 -34.29 -22.17 9.30
CA PHE A 30 -35.12 -21.59 8.23
C PHE A 30 -35.69 -20.22 8.60
N LEU A 31 -35.89 -19.41 7.56
CA LEU A 31 -36.56 -18.11 7.60
C LEU A 31 -37.91 -18.23 6.89
N CYS A 32 -38.96 -17.69 7.50
CA CYS A 32 -40.31 -17.69 6.96
C CYS A 32 -41.07 -16.42 7.38
N SER A 33 -42.20 -16.12 6.73
CA SER A 33 -43.09 -15.06 7.19
C SER A 33 -43.68 -15.40 8.56
N ALA A 34 -43.82 -14.40 9.43
CA ALA A 34 -44.31 -14.62 10.79
C ALA A 34 -45.69 -15.30 10.81
N GLY A 35 -45.83 -16.35 11.62
CA GLY A 35 -47.05 -17.16 11.71
C GLY A 35 -47.31 -18.13 10.54
N SER A 36 -46.45 -18.20 9.52
CA SER A 36 -46.64 -19.10 8.37
C SER A 36 -46.50 -20.58 8.73
N ILE A 37 -45.78 -20.91 9.81
CA ILE A 37 -45.62 -22.29 10.31
C ILE A 37 -45.90 -22.37 11.81
N ASN A 38 -46.89 -23.19 12.17
CA ASN A 38 -47.19 -23.55 13.55
C ASN A 38 -46.68 -24.97 13.87
N LYS A 39 -46.81 -25.38 15.14
CA LYS A 39 -46.37 -26.71 15.60
C LYS A 39 -47.04 -27.87 14.87
N GLU A 40 -48.33 -27.74 14.57
CA GLU A 40 -49.09 -28.79 13.87
C GLU A 40 -48.61 -28.96 12.42
N ALA A 41 -48.38 -27.86 11.72
CA ALA A 41 -47.83 -27.86 10.36
C ALA A 41 -46.41 -28.44 10.34
N ALA A 42 -45.56 -28.06 11.29
CA ALA A 42 -44.23 -28.64 11.45
C ALA A 42 -44.29 -30.15 11.71
N ASN A 43 -45.20 -30.60 12.59
CA ASN A 43 -45.41 -32.02 12.87
C ASN A 43 -45.93 -32.77 11.64
N LYS A 44 -46.76 -32.17 10.79
CA LYS A 44 -47.22 -32.76 9.52
C LYS A 44 -46.04 -33.01 8.57
N ILE A 45 -45.12 -32.05 8.42
CA ILE A 45 -43.90 -32.22 7.61
C ILE A 45 -43.07 -33.41 8.12
N LEU A 46 -42.83 -33.46 9.44
CA LEU A 46 -42.10 -34.57 10.07
C LEU A 46 -42.83 -35.91 9.91
N ALA A 47 -44.16 -35.94 10.05
CA ALA A 47 -44.97 -37.14 9.89
C ALA A 47 -44.93 -37.68 8.46
N GLN A 48 -45.03 -36.81 7.45
CA GLN A 48 -44.91 -37.19 6.04
C GLN A 48 -43.53 -37.79 5.73
N ALA A 49 -42.47 -37.17 6.24
CA ALA A 49 -41.11 -37.73 6.10
C ALA A 49 -40.95 -39.08 6.81
N ARG A 50 -41.64 -39.29 7.95
CA ARG A 50 -41.69 -40.59 8.63
C ARG A 50 -42.46 -41.66 7.85
N MET A 51 -43.49 -41.31 7.07
CA MET A 51 -44.19 -42.30 6.24
C MET A 51 -43.24 -42.97 5.24
N LYS A 52 -42.28 -42.19 4.69
CA LYS A 52 -41.21 -42.72 3.81
C LYS A 52 -40.10 -43.43 4.59
N THR A 53 -40.05 -43.26 5.91
CA THR A 53 -38.99 -43.80 6.79
C THR A 53 -39.53 -44.21 8.19
N PRO A 54 -40.34 -45.28 8.30
CA PRO A 54 -41.18 -45.53 9.49
C PRO A 54 -40.43 -45.83 10.80
N SER A 55 -39.13 -46.11 10.74
CA SER A 55 -38.30 -46.43 11.91
C SER A 55 -37.71 -45.21 12.61
N ILE A 56 -38.19 -44.00 12.33
CA ILE A 56 -37.68 -42.75 12.94
C ILE A 56 -38.57 -42.37 14.14
N PRO A 57 -37.97 -42.12 15.32
CA PRO A 57 -38.72 -41.76 16.52
C PRO A 57 -39.55 -40.48 16.37
N LYS A 58 -40.58 -40.36 17.24
CA LYS A 58 -41.45 -39.17 17.31
C LYS A 58 -40.69 -37.91 17.71
N TRP A 59 -39.63 -38.06 18.50
CA TRP A 59 -38.68 -36.99 18.75
C TRP A 59 -37.51 -37.13 17.77
N VAL A 60 -37.26 -36.10 16.98
CA VAL A 60 -36.18 -36.10 15.98
C VAL A 60 -34.97 -35.40 16.55
N HIS A 61 -33.89 -36.16 16.68
CA HIS A 61 -32.54 -35.64 16.84
C HIS A 61 -31.65 -36.34 15.80
N SER A 62 -31.14 -35.56 14.84
CA SER A 62 -30.57 -36.08 13.59
C SER A 62 -29.29 -36.90 13.79
N THR A 63 -28.60 -36.70 14.91
CA THR A 63 -27.44 -37.49 15.34
C THR A 63 -27.84 -38.94 15.65
N ASP A 64 -29.02 -39.16 16.23
CA ASP A 64 -29.54 -40.49 16.64
C ASP A 64 -29.99 -41.34 15.46
N ILE A 65 -30.27 -40.74 14.31
CA ILE A 65 -30.73 -41.43 13.10
C ILE A 65 -29.53 -41.94 12.30
N LYS A 66 -29.28 -43.25 12.32
CA LYS A 66 -28.11 -43.88 11.68
C LYS A 66 -28.31 -44.16 10.18
N GLY A 67 -27.21 -44.03 9.43
CA GLY A 67 -27.07 -44.54 8.06
C GLY A 67 -27.94 -43.85 7.00
N LYS A 68 -28.15 -44.54 5.88
CA LYS A 68 -28.86 -44.04 4.68
C LYS A 68 -30.34 -43.69 4.91
N LYS A 69 -30.93 -44.17 6.01
CA LYS A 69 -32.31 -43.83 6.42
C LYS A 69 -32.45 -42.34 6.74
N TYR A 70 -31.42 -41.73 7.34
CA TYR A 70 -31.41 -40.28 7.55
C TYR A 70 -31.48 -39.51 6.24
N GLY A 71 -30.76 -39.98 5.21
CA GLY A 71 -30.72 -39.32 3.91
C GLY A 71 -32.09 -39.17 3.27
N VAL A 72 -32.90 -40.24 3.28
CA VAL A 72 -34.27 -40.22 2.75
C VAL A 72 -35.17 -39.26 3.53
N PHE A 73 -35.10 -39.33 4.86
CA PHE A 73 -35.89 -38.47 5.75
C PHE A 73 -35.55 -36.99 5.59
N ALA A 74 -34.26 -36.64 5.58
CA ALA A 74 -33.80 -35.26 5.48
C ALA A 74 -34.17 -34.63 4.14
N ILE A 75 -34.04 -35.36 3.03
CA ILE A 75 -34.46 -34.86 1.70
C ILE A 75 -35.95 -34.53 1.70
N GLU A 76 -36.80 -35.41 2.23
CA GLU A 76 -38.24 -35.17 2.25
C GLU A 76 -38.59 -33.92 3.07
N VAL A 77 -37.97 -33.76 4.25
CA VAL A 77 -38.16 -32.57 5.09
C VAL A 77 -37.72 -31.30 4.34
N LEU A 78 -36.53 -31.30 3.75
CA LEU A 78 -36.00 -30.12 3.04
C LEU A 78 -36.86 -29.75 1.83
N GLN A 79 -37.35 -30.73 1.06
CA GLN A 79 -38.23 -30.51 -0.08
C GLN A 79 -39.56 -29.88 0.34
N GLN A 80 -40.17 -30.39 1.43
CA GLN A 80 -41.41 -29.84 1.96
C GLN A 80 -41.24 -28.39 2.42
N LEU A 81 -40.14 -28.07 3.11
CA LEU A 81 -39.84 -26.71 3.55
C LEU A 81 -39.69 -25.74 2.37
N VAL A 82 -38.87 -26.10 1.37
CA VAL A 82 -38.65 -25.26 0.19
C VAL A 82 -39.94 -25.11 -0.64
N SER A 83 -40.77 -26.15 -0.74
CA SER A 83 -42.06 -26.08 -1.44
C SER A 83 -43.08 -25.15 -0.77
N GLN A 84 -42.89 -24.85 0.51
CA GLN A 84 -43.71 -23.92 1.29
C GLN A 84 -43.06 -22.53 1.41
N ASP A 85 -42.14 -22.19 0.48
CA ASP A 85 -41.43 -20.91 0.41
C ASP A 85 -40.59 -20.58 1.66
N MET A 86 -40.14 -21.60 2.38
CA MET A 86 -39.22 -21.40 3.51
C MET A 86 -37.78 -21.34 3.01
N LYS A 87 -37.10 -20.24 3.36
CA LYS A 87 -35.70 -20.02 2.96
C LYS A 87 -34.77 -20.71 3.96
N LEU A 88 -33.93 -21.63 3.49
CA LEU A 88 -32.95 -22.32 4.32
C LEU A 88 -31.81 -21.34 4.70
N VAL A 89 -31.38 -21.35 5.96
CA VAL A 89 -30.37 -20.42 6.51
C VAL A 89 -29.25 -21.21 7.17
N ILE A 90 -27.99 -20.87 6.88
CA ILE A 90 -26.80 -21.49 7.45
C ILE A 90 -25.76 -20.42 7.82
N PHE A 91 -25.28 -20.44 9.06
CA PHE A 91 -24.16 -19.67 9.60
C PHE A 91 -23.02 -20.64 9.93
N GLU A 92 -21.99 -20.73 9.07
CA GLU A 92 -20.93 -21.74 9.17
C GLU A 92 -19.59 -21.13 9.64
N ASN A 93 -18.91 -21.78 10.59
CA ASN A 93 -17.56 -21.39 11.03
C ASN A 93 -16.49 -21.83 10.03
N GLN A 94 -16.65 -21.49 8.75
CA GLN A 94 -15.78 -21.99 7.67
C GLN A 94 -14.29 -21.72 7.95
N GLU A 95 -13.99 -20.61 8.60
CA GLU A 95 -12.65 -20.14 8.93
C GLU A 95 -12.09 -20.76 10.22
N LYS A 96 -12.87 -21.58 10.92
CA LYS A 96 -12.49 -22.27 12.16
C LYS A 96 -12.02 -21.30 13.24
N LEU A 97 -12.78 -20.22 13.43
CA LEU A 97 -12.52 -19.22 14.45
C LEU A 97 -12.47 -19.85 15.84
N LYS A 98 -11.51 -19.39 16.64
CA LYS A 98 -11.34 -19.73 18.05
C LYS A 98 -11.55 -18.47 18.87
N VAL A 99 -12.76 -18.26 19.37
CA VAL A 99 -13.08 -17.06 20.17
C VAL A 99 -13.23 -17.48 21.62
N VAL A 100 -12.15 -17.35 22.40
CA VAL A 100 -12.09 -17.57 23.86
C VAL A 100 -12.45 -19.01 24.31
N ASN A 101 -13.68 -19.47 24.09
CA ASN A 101 -14.18 -20.82 24.34
C ASN A 101 -15.32 -21.19 23.36
N SER A 102 -15.85 -22.41 23.46
CA SER A 102 -16.88 -22.95 22.54
C SER A 102 -18.19 -22.17 22.57
N ASP A 103 -18.62 -21.69 23.73
CA ASP A 103 -19.87 -20.93 23.91
C ASP A 103 -19.77 -19.51 23.34
N VAL A 104 -18.65 -18.83 23.57
CA VAL A 104 -18.38 -17.51 22.96
C VAL A 104 -18.22 -17.62 21.45
N THR A 105 -17.57 -18.68 20.96
CA THR A 105 -17.44 -18.94 19.52
C THR A 105 -18.81 -19.14 18.86
N TYR A 106 -19.70 -19.90 19.48
CA TYR A 106 -21.08 -20.07 19.02
C TYR A 106 -21.89 -18.77 18.98
N ILE A 107 -21.87 -17.99 20.07
CA ILE A 107 -22.57 -16.70 20.13
C ILE A 107 -22.01 -15.73 19.07
N HIS A 108 -20.70 -15.79 18.80
CA HIS A 108 -20.07 -15.01 17.75
C HIS A 108 -20.57 -15.39 16.36
N ILE A 109 -20.58 -16.68 16.00
CA ILE A 109 -21.08 -17.16 14.71
C ILE A 109 -22.56 -16.83 14.52
N LEU A 110 -23.37 -17.05 15.56
CA LEU A 110 -24.79 -16.72 15.58
C LEU A 110 -25.02 -15.22 15.35
N SER A 111 -24.32 -14.36 16.11
CA SER A 111 -24.49 -12.91 16.01
C SER A 111 -24.05 -12.35 14.67
N GLU A 112 -22.91 -12.79 14.14
CA GLU A 112 -22.40 -12.33 12.85
C GLU A 112 -23.28 -12.82 11.68
N GLY A 113 -23.73 -14.08 11.74
CA GLY A 113 -24.67 -14.65 10.77
C GLY A 113 -26.02 -13.92 10.75
N ILE A 114 -26.56 -13.59 11.94
CA ILE A 114 -27.78 -12.78 12.06
C ILE A 114 -27.59 -11.39 11.47
N VAL A 115 -26.46 -10.72 11.75
CA VAL A 115 -26.17 -9.40 11.16
C VAL A 115 -26.14 -9.49 9.63
N GLN A 116 -25.47 -10.48 9.05
CA GLN A 116 -25.42 -10.66 7.59
C GLN A 116 -26.80 -10.99 6.99
N LEU A 117 -27.63 -11.76 7.70
CA LEU A 117 -29.02 -12.00 7.28
C LEU A 117 -29.84 -10.72 7.31
N PHE A 118 -29.76 -9.93 8.39
CA PHE A 118 -30.40 -8.62 8.48
C PHE A 118 -29.99 -7.71 7.32
N GLN A 119 -28.70 -7.68 6.98
CA GLN A 119 -28.19 -6.89 5.86
C GLN A 119 -28.77 -7.33 4.52
N THR A 120 -28.94 -8.64 4.32
CA THR A 120 -29.49 -9.19 3.08
C THR A 120 -30.98 -8.86 2.95
N LEU A 121 -31.75 -9.07 4.02
CA LEU A 121 -33.17 -8.69 4.06
C LEU A 121 -33.35 -7.17 3.93
N ALA A 122 -32.38 -6.37 4.40
CA ALA A 122 -32.42 -4.93 4.27
C ALA A 122 -32.28 -4.39 2.85
N MET A 123 -31.82 -5.21 1.91
CA MET A 123 -31.84 -4.88 0.50
C MET A 123 -33.18 -5.20 -0.17
N GLU A 124 -33.99 -6.06 0.44
CA GLU A 124 -35.26 -6.54 -0.10
C GLU A 124 -36.47 -5.73 0.44
N GLU A 125 -36.42 -5.25 1.68
CA GLU A 125 -37.54 -4.60 2.39
C GLU A 125 -37.17 -3.24 2.98
N GLU A 126 -38.08 -2.25 3.00
CA GLU A 126 -37.82 -0.93 3.62
C GLU A 126 -38.06 -0.88 5.14
N GLU A 127 -38.96 -1.74 5.65
CA GLU A 127 -39.31 -1.85 7.07
C GLU A 127 -39.54 -3.30 7.46
N MET A 128 -38.94 -3.75 8.57
CA MET A 128 -38.94 -5.17 8.94
C MET A 128 -39.02 -5.41 10.46
N ASP A 129 -39.71 -6.47 10.86
CA ASP A 129 -39.71 -7.05 12.21
C ASP A 129 -39.25 -8.53 12.13
N LEU A 130 -38.11 -8.86 12.76
CA LEU A 130 -37.54 -10.20 12.77
C LEU A 130 -37.57 -10.81 14.18
N HIS A 131 -38.34 -11.89 14.34
CA HIS A 131 -38.32 -12.70 15.55
C HIS A 131 -37.34 -13.86 15.38
N ILE A 132 -36.27 -13.87 16.17
CA ILE A 132 -35.23 -14.90 16.19
C ILE A 132 -35.53 -15.88 17.32
N ILE A 133 -35.66 -17.16 16.99
CA ILE A 133 -35.92 -18.25 17.92
C ILE A 133 -34.82 -19.30 17.79
N ALA A 134 -34.00 -19.44 18.84
CA ALA A 134 -32.92 -20.43 18.88
C ALA A 134 -33.19 -21.55 19.89
N ALA A 135 -32.66 -22.74 19.61
CA ALA A 135 -32.68 -23.85 20.56
C ALA A 135 -31.83 -23.57 21.81
N ASN A 136 -32.21 -24.16 22.95
CA ASN A 136 -31.45 -24.05 24.19
C ASN A 136 -30.09 -24.79 24.10
N ARG A 137 -28.98 -24.06 24.21
CA ARG A 137 -27.63 -24.62 24.35
C ARG A 137 -27.20 -24.78 25.82
N MET A 138 -26.52 -25.88 26.11
CA MET A 138 -25.89 -26.16 27.41
C MET A 138 -24.47 -25.61 27.42
N LYS A 139 -24.04 -24.98 28.53
CA LYS A 139 -22.66 -24.48 28.67
C LYS A 139 -21.67 -25.66 28.67
N ALA A 140 -20.54 -25.45 28.00
CA ALA A 140 -19.48 -26.44 27.84
C ALA A 140 -18.65 -26.67 29.12
N THR A 141 -18.57 -25.66 29.99
CA THR A 141 -17.73 -25.69 31.20
C THR A 141 -18.54 -25.90 32.48
N ASP A 142 -18.00 -26.78 33.32
CA ASP A 142 -18.39 -27.20 34.68
C ASP A 142 -19.31 -28.42 34.79
N ASN A 143 -19.06 -29.23 35.83
CA ASN A 143 -19.81 -30.43 36.25
C ASN A 143 -21.31 -30.19 36.53
N TYR A 144 -21.82 -28.99 36.25
CA TYR A 144 -23.21 -28.58 36.36
C TYR A 144 -23.76 -28.17 34.98
N LYS A 145 -24.78 -28.92 34.53
CA LYS A 145 -25.56 -28.66 33.32
C LYS A 145 -26.34 -27.33 33.43
N SER A 146 -25.68 -26.21 33.21
CA SER A 146 -26.31 -24.88 33.12
C SER A 146 -26.55 -24.49 31.65
N LYS A 147 -27.65 -23.77 31.38
CA LYS A 147 -27.94 -23.23 30.04
C LYS A 147 -27.30 -21.86 29.88
N ILE A 148 -26.93 -21.48 28.65
CA ILE A 148 -26.60 -20.08 28.35
C ILE A 148 -27.88 -19.24 28.57
N LEU A 149 -27.77 -18.18 29.36
CA LEU A 149 -28.91 -17.32 29.70
C LEU A 149 -29.32 -16.47 28.50
N ASN A 150 -30.63 -16.21 28.37
CA ASN A 150 -31.20 -15.40 27.27
C ASN A 150 -30.55 -14.01 27.17
N ASP A 151 -30.19 -13.42 28.32
CA ASP A 151 -29.58 -12.09 28.37
C ASP A 151 -28.16 -12.05 27.77
N GLU A 152 -27.39 -13.15 27.86
CA GLU A 152 -26.06 -13.24 27.23
C GLU A 152 -26.17 -13.18 25.69
N TYR A 153 -27.19 -13.82 25.10
CA TYR A 153 -27.48 -13.74 23.67
C TYR A 153 -27.91 -12.33 23.27
N LYS A 154 -28.87 -11.76 24.01
CA LYS A 154 -29.42 -10.43 23.72
C LYS A 154 -28.35 -9.36 23.80
N GLN A 155 -27.50 -9.37 24.81
CA GLN A 155 -26.45 -8.36 24.98
C GLN A 155 -25.47 -8.37 23.80
N ARG A 156 -25.01 -9.55 23.36
CA ARG A 156 -24.06 -9.66 22.23
C ARG A 156 -24.70 -9.35 20.89
N LEU A 157 -25.94 -9.80 20.66
CA LEU A 157 -26.71 -9.45 19.47
C LEU A 157 -26.99 -7.95 19.42
N GLN A 158 -27.37 -7.35 20.54
CA GLN A 158 -27.63 -5.92 20.67
C GLN A 158 -26.36 -5.10 20.42
N GLU A 159 -25.24 -5.43 21.07
CA GLU A 159 -23.94 -4.77 20.82
C GLU A 159 -23.56 -4.80 19.33
N LYS A 160 -23.65 -5.97 18.70
CA LYS A 160 -23.32 -6.17 17.28
C LYS A 160 -24.27 -5.46 16.33
N LEU A 161 -25.58 -5.50 16.59
CA LEU A 161 -26.60 -4.85 15.78
C LEU A 161 -26.56 -3.33 15.96
N GLU A 162 -26.40 -2.80 17.17
CA GLU A 162 -26.26 -1.37 17.45
C GLU A 162 -24.99 -0.78 16.82
N LEU A 163 -23.84 -1.47 16.93
CA LEU A 163 -22.61 -1.07 16.22
C LEU A 163 -22.81 -1.09 14.70
N SER A 164 -23.54 -2.07 14.16
CA SER A 164 -23.88 -2.15 12.74
C SER A 164 -24.82 -1.02 12.30
N PHE A 165 -25.83 -0.67 13.10
CA PHE A 165 -26.77 0.41 12.82
C PHE A 165 -26.16 1.81 12.97
N ALA A 166 -25.35 2.04 14.02
CA ALA A 166 -24.65 3.30 14.27
C ALA A 166 -23.66 3.66 13.16
N ARG A 167 -23.05 2.67 12.50
CA ARG A 167 -22.14 2.88 11.36
C ARG A 167 -22.82 3.34 10.07
N ARG A 168 -24.15 3.28 9.98
CA ARG A 168 -24.92 3.45 8.73
C ARG A 168 -25.80 4.70 8.66
N ASN A 169 -25.80 5.56 9.70
CA ASN A 169 -26.75 6.68 9.83
C ASN A 169 -28.23 6.27 9.61
N LEU A 170 -28.57 5.00 9.83
CA LEU A 170 -29.93 4.51 9.76
C LEU A 170 -30.59 4.79 11.12
N THR A 171 -31.57 5.68 11.16
CA THR A 171 -32.39 5.88 12.35
C THR A 171 -33.07 4.57 12.73
N SER A 172 -32.90 4.14 13.98
CA SER A 172 -33.32 2.85 14.56
C SER A 172 -34.81 2.50 14.48
N ASN A 173 -35.67 3.38 13.97
CA ASN A 173 -37.12 3.28 14.16
C ASN A 173 -37.85 2.34 13.17
N LYS A 174 -37.20 1.90 12.08
CA LYS A 174 -37.82 1.11 10.99
C LYS A 174 -37.55 -0.42 11.04
N TRP A 175 -36.64 -0.85 11.92
CA TRP A 175 -36.13 -2.21 11.99
C TRP A 175 -36.25 -2.73 13.41
N ARG A 176 -37.05 -3.77 13.61
CA ARG A 176 -37.31 -4.34 14.94
C ARG A 176 -36.87 -5.79 14.98
N TRP A 177 -36.40 -6.21 16.14
CA TRP A 177 -36.03 -7.59 16.36
C TRP A 177 -36.33 -8.04 17.77
N LYS A 178 -36.60 -9.33 17.92
CA LYS A 178 -36.78 -10.00 19.21
C LYS A 178 -36.02 -11.30 19.22
N PHE A 179 -35.47 -11.66 20.38
CA PHE A 179 -34.79 -12.93 20.57
C PHE A 179 -35.46 -13.73 21.69
N SER A 180 -35.70 -15.02 21.43
CA SER A 180 -36.25 -15.96 22.40
C SER A 180 -35.60 -17.33 22.27
N LEU A 181 -35.53 -18.04 23.39
CA LEU A 181 -35.07 -19.43 23.43
C LEU A 181 -36.26 -20.39 23.49
N ALA A 182 -36.18 -21.50 22.76
CA ALA A 182 -37.16 -22.56 22.80
C ALA A 182 -36.50 -23.95 22.93
N SER A 183 -37.29 -24.98 23.21
CA SER A 183 -36.80 -26.34 23.41
C SER A 183 -37.15 -27.24 22.23
N ALA A 184 -36.15 -27.78 21.55
CA ALA A 184 -36.31 -28.78 20.50
C ALA A 184 -36.95 -30.10 20.99
N ARG A 185 -37.12 -30.27 22.32
CA ARG A 185 -37.88 -31.40 22.90
C ARG A 185 -39.40 -31.19 22.86
N ILE A 186 -39.87 -29.95 22.69
CA ILE A 186 -41.28 -29.55 22.86
C ILE A 186 -41.80 -28.78 21.63
N ASP A 187 -40.92 -28.33 20.74
CA ASP A 187 -41.28 -27.57 19.54
C ASP A 187 -40.80 -28.27 18.26
N GLU A 188 -41.75 -28.78 17.49
CA GLU A 188 -41.50 -29.48 16.23
C GLU A 188 -40.84 -28.59 15.17
N ARG A 189 -40.94 -27.26 15.28
CA ARG A 189 -40.23 -26.32 14.40
C ARG A 189 -38.73 -26.38 14.60
N LEU A 190 -38.27 -26.57 15.84
CA LEU A 190 -36.85 -26.75 16.14
C LEU A 190 -36.34 -28.16 15.77
N MET A 191 -37.23 -29.16 15.67
CA MET A 191 -36.86 -30.46 15.12
C MET A 191 -36.59 -30.36 13.60
N LEU A 192 -37.28 -29.46 12.89
CA LEU A 192 -37.00 -29.18 11.48
C LEU A 192 -35.63 -28.49 11.32
N THR A 193 -35.28 -27.55 12.21
CA THR A 193 -33.96 -26.88 12.17
C THR A 193 -32.81 -27.83 12.44
N ASP A 194 -32.95 -28.79 13.36
CA ASP A 194 -31.98 -29.87 13.60
C ASP A 194 -31.70 -30.67 12.32
N VAL A 195 -32.74 -30.98 11.53
CA VAL A 195 -32.60 -31.66 10.22
C VAL A 195 -31.83 -30.79 9.22
N ILE A 196 -32.11 -29.49 9.15
CA ILE A 196 -31.40 -28.55 8.25
C ILE A 196 -29.92 -28.47 8.62
N CYS A 197 -29.61 -28.28 9.91
CA CYS A 197 -28.23 -28.17 10.39
C CYS A 197 -27.44 -29.44 10.14
N HIS A 198 -28.00 -30.59 10.52
CA HIS A 198 -27.30 -31.86 10.42
C HIS A 198 -27.17 -32.36 8.97
N SER A 199 -28.12 -32.03 8.09
CA SER A 199 -28.04 -32.36 6.67
C SER A 199 -26.97 -31.54 5.96
N TRP A 200 -26.84 -30.25 6.26
CA TRP A 200 -25.72 -29.43 5.77
C TRP A 200 -24.39 -29.91 6.34
N PHE A 201 -24.31 -30.16 7.65
CA PHE A 201 -23.08 -30.62 8.32
C PHE A 201 -22.58 -31.96 7.77
N ARG A 202 -23.49 -32.89 7.42
CA ARG A 202 -23.15 -34.21 6.88
C ARG A 202 -23.29 -34.32 5.36
N ARG A 203 -23.43 -33.22 4.62
CA ARG A 203 -23.66 -33.19 3.15
C ARG A 203 -22.65 -33.99 2.34
N GLY A 204 -21.39 -34.06 2.78
CA GLY A 204 -20.32 -34.85 2.15
C GLY A 204 -20.11 -36.25 2.73
N GLY A 205 -20.84 -36.63 3.78
CA GLY A 205 -20.63 -37.87 4.53
C GLY A 205 -21.43 -39.07 4.03
N ASN A 206 -21.23 -40.22 4.69
CA ASN A 206 -21.83 -41.51 4.31
C ASN A 206 -23.33 -41.65 4.66
N LYS A 207 -23.97 -40.60 5.19
CA LYS A 207 -25.43 -40.60 5.47
C LYS A 207 -26.27 -40.40 4.19
N PHE A 208 -25.67 -39.92 3.10
CA PHE A 208 -26.33 -39.63 1.83
C PHE A 208 -25.69 -40.43 0.69
N ILE A 209 -26.51 -40.96 -0.22
CA ILE A 209 -26.03 -41.50 -1.51
C ILE A 209 -25.78 -40.36 -2.51
N GLU A 210 -25.02 -40.61 -3.57
CA GLU A 210 -24.63 -39.55 -4.55
C GLU A 210 -25.83 -38.79 -5.14
N GLU A 211 -26.93 -39.48 -5.46
CA GLU A 211 -28.17 -38.84 -5.93
C GLU A 211 -28.73 -37.84 -4.89
N GLN A 212 -28.75 -38.23 -3.61
CA GLN A 212 -29.22 -37.37 -2.52
C GLN A 212 -28.27 -36.20 -2.26
N LYS A 213 -26.96 -36.39 -2.42
CA LYS A 213 -25.98 -35.28 -2.33
C LYS A 213 -26.26 -34.21 -3.38
N ASN A 214 -26.58 -34.62 -4.61
CA ASN A 214 -26.97 -33.70 -5.68
C ASN A 214 -28.31 -33.00 -5.38
N GLN A 215 -29.29 -33.71 -4.82
CA GLN A 215 -30.56 -33.12 -4.40
C GLN A 215 -30.38 -32.07 -3.30
N ILE A 216 -29.55 -32.35 -2.28
CA ILE A 216 -29.16 -31.38 -1.24
C ILE A 216 -28.56 -30.14 -1.88
N LYS A 217 -27.59 -30.32 -2.80
CA LYS A 217 -26.95 -29.19 -3.48
C LYS A 217 -27.96 -28.28 -4.19
N ASN A 218 -28.97 -28.88 -4.83
CA ASN A 218 -30.02 -28.11 -5.50
C ASN A 218 -30.96 -27.40 -4.52
N LEU A 219 -31.36 -28.07 -3.43
CA LEU A 219 -32.26 -27.49 -2.41
C LEU A 219 -31.62 -26.30 -1.69
N TYR A 220 -30.30 -26.33 -1.49
CA TYR A 220 -29.55 -25.23 -0.91
C TYR A 220 -29.06 -24.20 -1.94
N LYS A 221 -29.40 -24.29 -3.22
CA LYS A 221 -28.89 -23.33 -4.24
C LYS A 221 -29.38 -21.89 -4.01
N ASN A 222 -30.57 -21.73 -3.43
CA ASN A 222 -31.18 -20.44 -3.09
C ASN A 222 -31.18 -20.18 -1.57
N ASN A 223 -30.24 -20.76 -0.83
CA ASN A 223 -30.16 -20.59 0.62
C ASN A 223 -29.45 -19.30 1.02
N TYR A 224 -29.68 -18.88 2.27
CA TYR A 224 -28.89 -17.85 2.92
C TYR A 224 -27.72 -18.50 3.66
N HIS A 225 -26.58 -18.64 2.98
CA HIS A 225 -25.33 -19.14 3.56
C HIS A 225 -24.38 -18.00 3.90
N PHE A 226 -24.02 -17.91 5.18
CA PHE A 226 -23.12 -16.91 5.75
C PHE A 226 -22.01 -17.59 6.53
N THR A 227 -20.84 -16.95 6.56
CA THR A 227 -19.64 -17.46 7.25
C THR A 227 -19.18 -16.49 8.32
N ALA A 228 -18.37 -16.97 9.26
CA ALA A 228 -17.93 -16.17 10.40
C ALA A 228 -17.00 -15.01 10.00
N PHE A 229 -16.32 -15.14 8.86
CA PHE A 229 -15.81 -13.99 8.11
C PHE A 229 -16.54 -13.83 6.78
N GLU A 230 -16.86 -12.59 6.43
CA GLU A 230 -17.42 -12.25 5.12
C GLU A 230 -16.36 -12.53 4.03
N LYS A 231 -16.66 -13.31 2.97
CA LYS A 231 -15.72 -13.45 1.82
C LYS A 231 -15.44 -12.06 1.24
N ALA A 232 -14.20 -11.61 1.45
CA ALA A 232 -13.93 -10.26 1.97
C ALA A 232 -13.85 -9.11 0.96
N THR A 233 -14.07 -9.30 -0.33
CA THR A 233 -13.87 -8.19 -1.29
C THR A 233 -15.15 -7.78 -1.99
N LEU A 234 -15.88 -8.69 -2.64
CA LEU A 234 -17.12 -8.32 -3.34
C LEU A 234 -18.25 -7.86 -2.40
N LYS A 235 -18.47 -8.59 -1.29
CA LYS A 235 -19.48 -8.19 -0.29
C LYS A 235 -19.07 -6.93 0.46
N VAL A 236 -17.76 -6.71 0.69
CA VAL A 236 -17.25 -5.46 1.28
C VAL A 236 -17.47 -4.29 0.34
N ILE A 237 -17.22 -4.44 -0.96
CA ILE A 237 -17.52 -3.41 -1.96
C ILE A 237 -19.04 -3.12 -1.99
N GLN A 238 -19.87 -4.17 -1.99
CA GLN A 238 -21.34 -4.01 -1.96
C GLN A 238 -21.81 -3.31 -0.67
N ARG A 239 -21.24 -3.67 0.48
CA ARG A 239 -21.49 -3.04 1.77
C ARG A 239 -21.07 -1.57 1.76
N GLN A 240 -19.86 -1.26 1.33
CA GLN A 240 -19.37 0.12 1.22
C GLN A 240 -20.24 0.95 0.26
N LEU A 241 -20.69 0.38 -0.85
CA LEU A 241 -21.64 1.01 -1.76
C LEU A 241 -23.00 1.26 -1.10
N ALA A 242 -23.53 0.30 -0.33
CA ALA A 242 -24.77 0.45 0.41
C ALA A 242 -24.65 1.49 1.55
N GLU A 243 -23.47 1.61 2.15
CA GLU A 243 -23.14 2.57 3.22
C GLU A 243 -22.78 3.97 2.66
N GLY A 244 -22.88 4.18 1.34
CA GLY A 244 -22.52 5.45 0.70
C GLY A 244 -21.02 5.74 0.69
N GLN A 245 -20.17 4.80 1.10
CA GLN A 245 -18.71 4.92 1.13
C GLN A 245 -18.10 4.60 -0.24
N ILE A 246 -18.50 5.37 -1.27
CA ILE A 246 -18.14 5.11 -2.67
C ILE A 246 -16.61 5.11 -2.89
N GLY A 247 -15.89 6.03 -2.22
CA GLY A 247 -14.43 6.13 -2.30
C GLY A 247 -13.69 4.90 -1.76
N GLU A 248 -14.19 4.31 -0.67
CA GLU A 248 -13.62 3.08 -0.10
C GLU A 248 -13.93 1.87 -0.99
N ALA A 249 -15.17 1.76 -1.50
CA ALA A 249 -15.54 0.76 -2.50
C ALA A 249 -14.65 0.81 -3.75
N LEU A 250 -14.35 2.02 -4.24
CA LEU A 250 -13.44 2.19 -5.36
C LEU A 250 -12.02 1.72 -5.02
N TYR A 251 -11.52 2.04 -3.82
CA TYR A 251 -10.20 1.60 -3.38
C TYR A 251 -10.11 0.08 -3.23
N GLU A 252 -11.12 -0.58 -2.66
CA GLU A 252 -11.19 -2.05 -2.53
C GLU A 252 -11.14 -2.75 -3.89
N VAL A 253 -11.86 -2.24 -4.89
CA VAL A 253 -11.78 -2.76 -6.27
C VAL A 253 -10.39 -2.57 -6.88
N LEU A 254 -9.71 -1.49 -6.52
CA LEU A 254 -8.38 -1.18 -7.04
C LEU A 254 -7.30 -2.12 -6.48
N ILE A 255 -7.42 -2.54 -5.22
CA ILE A 255 -6.45 -3.43 -4.56
C ILE A 255 -6.74 -4.92 -4.73
N MET A 256 -7.92 -5.28 -5.24
CA MET A 256 -8.29 -6.68 -5.44
C MET A 256 -7.41 -7.36 -6.50
N GLU A 257 -6.81 -8.49 -6.14
CA GLU A 257 -5.99 -9.33 -7.03
C GLU A 257 -6.87 -10.36 -7.76
N ASN A 258 -6.60 -10.63 -9.05
CA ASN A 258 -7.43 -11.53 -9.88
C ASN A 258 -7.58 -12.95 -9.29
N GLU A 259 -6.60 -13.44 -8.52
CA GLU A 259 -6.66 -14.75 -7.85
C GLU A 259 -7.73 -14.83 -6.75
N SER A 260 -8.11 -13.70 -6.13
CA SER A 260 -9.13 -13.66 -5.07
C SER A 260 -10.57 -13.95 -5.56
N LEU A 261 -10.79 -13.88 -6.88
CA LEU A 261 -12.04 -14.27 -7.54
C LEU A 261 -12.00 -15.70 -8.10
N ALA A 262 -10.82 -16.28 -8.29
CA ALA A 262 -10.63 -17.60 -8.93
C ALA A 262 -11.04 -18.78 -8.04
N THR A 263 -11.24 -18.59 -6.74
CA THR A 263 -11.56 -19.68 -5.80
C THR A 263 -13.03 -19.69 -5.37
N ASN A 264 -13.91 -20.01 -6.32
CA ASN A 264 -15.16 -20.69 -5.98
C ASN A 264 -14.86 -22.17 -5.74
N ARG A 265 -14.46 -22.52 -4.49
CA ARG A 265 -14.14 -23.91 -4.09
C ARG A 265 -15.27 -24.92 -4.34
N GLU A 266 -16.50 -24.47 -4.61
CA GLU A 266 -17.67 -25.33 -4.83
C GLU A 266 -17.85 -25.86 -6.26
N THR A 267 -17.17 -25.29 -7.26
CA THR A 267 -17.43 -25.65 -8.66
C THR A 267 -16.25 -26.27 -9.41
N LYS A 268 -14.99 -26.21 -8.93
CA LYS A 268 -13.81 -26.64 -9.72
C LYS A 268 -13.82 -26.09 -11.17
N LYS A 269 -14.58 -25.04 -11.45
CA LYS A 269 -14.57 -24.36 -12.75
C LYS A 269 -13.53 -23.26 -12.61
N VAL A 270 -12.47 -23.38 -13.38
CA VAL A 270 -11.58 -22.26 -13.69
C VAL A 270 -12.47 -21.21 -14.36
N ILE A 271 -12.82 -20.15 -13.63
CA ILE A 271 -13.41 -18.96 -14.24
C ILE A 271 -12.32 -18.42 -15.17
N THR A 272 -12.64 -18.26 -16.45
CA THR A 272 -11.65 -17.73 -17.40
C THR A 272 -11.37 -16.27 -17.06
N ASP A 273 -10.13 -15.79 -17.30
CA ASP A 273 -9.73 -14.40 -17.01
C ASP A 273 -10.72 -13.37 -17.63
N VAL A 274 -11.33 -13.72 -18.77
CA VAL A 274 -12.32 -12.91 -19.49
C VAL A 274 -13.63 -12.70 -18.71
N GLU A 275 -14.17 -13.73 -18.05
CA GLU A 275 -15.43 -13.63 -17.27
C GLU A 275 -15.20 -12.83 -15.97
N LEU A 276 -13.99 -12.94 -15.42
CA LEU A 276 -13.54 -12.28 -14.20
C LEU A 276 -13.36 -10.77 -14.45
N ASP A 277 -12.75 -10.41 -15.58
CA ASP A 277 -12.60 -9.03 -16.03
C ASP A 277 -13.94 -8.36 -16.34
N GLN A 278 -14.90 -9.08 -16.95
CA GLN A 278 -16.25 -8.56 -17.20
C GLN A 278 -17.02 -8.24 -15.91
N SER A 279 -16.89 -9.10 -14.89
CA SER A 279 -17.51 -8.90 -13.58
C SER A 279 -16.93 -7.65 -12.88
N LEU A 280 -15.61 -7.50 -12.88
CA LEU A 280 -14.92 -6.33 -12.35
C LEU A 280 -15.30 -5.03 -13.06
N ASP A 281 -15.41 -5.08 -14.38
CA ASP A 281 -15.80 -3.93 -15.19
C ASP A 281 -17.20 -3.42 -14.81
N SER A 282 -18.13 -4.34 -14.59
CA SER A 282 -19.51 -4.04 -14.18
C SER A 282 -19.59 -3.36 -12.82
N ILE A 283 -18.76 -3.77 -11.85
CA ILE A 283 -18.70 -3.18 -10.51
C ILE A 283 -18.11 -1.77 -10.59
N ILE A 284 -17.04 -1.56 -11.36
CA ILE A 284 -16.46 -0.24 -11.58
C ILE A 284 -17.50 0.70 -12.19
N ILE A 285 -18.26 0.23 -13.20
CA ILE A 285 -19.33 1.02 -13.82
C ILE A 285 -20.40 1.38 -12.78
N LEU A 286 -20.80 0.45 -11.91
CA LEU A 286 -21.77 0.71 -10.85
C LEU A 286 -21.26 1.79 -9.88
N ILE A 287 -20.01 1.70 -9.44
CA ILE A 287 -19.36 2.69 -8.55
C ILE A 287 -19.37 4.07 -9.22
N ILE A 288 -18.98 4.16 -10.50
CA ILE A 288 -18.93 5.43 -11.24
C ILE A 288 -20.33 6.02 -11.42
N LYS A 289 -21.33 5.20 -11.75
CA LYS A 289 -22.73 5.64 -11.82
C LYS A 289 -23.22 6.19 -10.49
N ARG A 290 -22.91 5.52 -9.36
CA ARG A 290 -23.24 6.01 -8.02
C ARG A 290 -22.53 7.32 -7.70
N LEU A 291 -21.27 7.46 -8.09
CA LEU A 291 -20.50 8.69 -7.90
C LEU A 291 -21.11 9.86 -8.69
N LYS A 292 -21.56 9.64 -9.94
CA LYS A 292 -22.19 10.67 -10.78
C LYS A 292 -23.47 11.26 -10.17
N LEU A 293 -24.19 10.49 -9.35
CA LEU A 293 -25.41 10.96 -8.68
C LEU A 293 -25.12 11.96 -7.55
N LEU A 294 -23.87 12.08 -7.11
CA LEU A 294 -23.47 13.00 -6.06
C LEU A 294 -23.13 14.39 -6.61
N PRO A 295 -23.27 15.47 -5.81
CA PRO A 295 -22.76 16.79 -6.18
C PRO A 295 -21.22 16.80 -6.24
N ASP A 296 -20.66 17.73 -7.01
CA ASP A 296 -19.21 17.81 -7.30
C ASP A 296 -18.31 17.82 -6.06
N PHE A 297 -18.73 18.49 -4.98
CA PHE A 297 -17.97 18.52 -3.74
C PHE A 297 -17.86 17.10 -3.13
N ALA A 298 -18.96 16.35 -3.11
CA ALA A 298 -19.01 15.00 -2.54
C ALA A 298 -18.27 14.00 -3.44
N GLN A 299 -18.34 14.16 -4.77
CA GLN A 299 -17.50 13.42 -5.70
C GLN A 299 -16.01 13.62 -5.38
N THR A 300 -15.60 14.87 -5.17
CA THR A 300 -14.22 15.22 -4.80
C THR A 300 -13.81 14.58 -3.48
N THR A 301 -14.68 14.60 -2.46
CA THR A 301 -14.41 13.96 -1.17
C THR A 301 -14.18 12.45 -1.34
N HIS A 302 -15.04 11.74 -2.07
CA HIS A 302 -14.85 10.30 -2.28
C HIS A 302 -13.61 9.96 -3.09
N LEU A 303 -13.29 10.74 -4.12
CA LEU A 303 -12.08 10.55 -4.90
C LEU A 303 -10.81 10.87 -4.09
N SER A 304 -10.89 11.81 -3.13
CA SER A 304 -9.77 12.15 -2.24
C SER A 304 -9.37 10.98 -1.34
N ILE A 305 -10.32 10.13 -0.92
CA ILE A 305 -10.05 8.92 -0.13
C ILE A 305 -9.07 8.02 -0.87
N VAL A 306 -9.32 7.77 -2.17
CA VAL A 306 -8.43 6.95 -3.02
C VAL A 306 -7.03 7.56 -3.08
N THR A 307 -6.92 8.88 -3.29
CA THR A 307 -5.61 9.54 -3.32
C THR A 307 -4.88 9.49 -1.98
N ASN A 308 -5.59 9.60 -0.86
CA ASN A 308 -5.01 9.55 0.48
C ASN A 308 -4.50 8.14 0.81
N ARG A 309 -5.26 7.09 0.50
CA ARG A 309 -4.82 5.70 0.65
C ARG A 309 -3.57 5.40 -0.17
N LEU A 310 -3.50 5.91 -1.40
CA LEU A 310 -2.31 5.80 -2.25
C LEU A 310 -1.10 6.54 -1.66
N LYS A 311 -1.29 7.78 -1.17
CA LYS A 311 -0.23 8.52 -0.47
C LYS A 311 0.27 7.75 0.76
N THR A 312 -0.61 7.16 1.55
CA THR A 312 -0.24 6.30 2.68
C THR A 312 0.58 5.09 2.25
N LEU A 313 0.18 4.41 1.17
CA LEU A 313 0.92 3.27 0.62
C LEU A 313 2.35 3.65 0.19
N ILE A 314 2.49 4.81 -0.45
CA ILE A 314 3.77 5.33 -0.94
C ILE A 314 4.66 5.81 0.21
N ASN A 315 4.11 6.64 1.11
CA ASN A 315 4.90 7.37 2.10
C ASN A 315 5.15 6.57 3.38
N LEU A 316 4.16 5.80 3.87
CA LEU A 316 4.29 5.04 5.12
C LEU A 316 4.74 3.61 4.87
N HIS A 317 4.07 2.90 3.95
CA HIS A 317 4.37 1.49 3.70
C HIS A 317 5.54 1.25 2.75
N ARG A 318 5.97 2.29 2.01
CA ARG A 318 7.06 2.26 1.01
C ARG A 318 6.91 1.13 -0.03
N ASP A 319 5.69 0.67 -0.30
CA ASP A 319 5.40 -0.38 -1.28
C ASP A 319 5.18 0.25 -2.66
N PHE A 320 6.28 0.73 -3.26
CA PHE A 320 6.27 1.42 -4.54
C PHE A 320 5.73 0.54 -5.68
N ASN A 321 5.99 -0.78 -5.62
CA ASN A 321 5.53 -1.71 -6.65
C ASN A 321 4.01 -1.85 -6.65
N LYS A 322 3.40 -2.05 -5.47
CA LYS A 322 1.94 -2.10 -5.35
C LYS A 322 1.30 -0.75 -5.66
N ALA A 323 1.90 0.36 -5.21
CA ALA A 323 1.42 1.71 -5.51
C ALA A 323 1.39 1.97 -7.01
N GLN A 324 2.46 1.60 -7.72
CA GLN A 324 2.57 1.81 -9.16
C GLN A 324 1.53 1.01 -9.95
N LYS A 325 1.28 -0.24 -9.56
CA LYS A 325 0.22 -1.07 -10.16
C LYS A 325 -1.14 -0.41 -10.02
N ILE A 326 -1.47 0.07 -8.82
CA ILE A 326 -2.76 0.71 -8.55
C ILE A 326 -2.88 2.05 -9.29
N LEU A 327 -1.84 2.90 -9.25
CA LEU A 327 -1.81 4.18 -9.96
C LEU A 327 -2.03 3.99 -11.46
N ASN A 328 -1.39 2.98 -12.06
CA ASN A 328 -1.60 2.63 -13.47
C ASN A 328 -3.04 2.17 -13.74
N LYS A 329 -3.64 1.36 -12.87
CA LYS A 329 -5.06 0.93 -12.98
C LYS A 329 -6.00 2.13 -12.90
N VAL A 330 -5.77 3.06 -11.96
CA VAL A 330 -6.54 4.31 -11.87
C VAL A 330 -6.42 5.12 -13.17
N LYS A 331 -5.20 5.27 -13.68
CA LYS A 331 -4.93 6.08 -14.87
C LYS A 331 -5.52 5.51 -16.15
N VAL A 332 -5.40 4.21 -16.37
CA VAL A 332 -5.79 3.56 -17.64
C VAL A 332 -7.25 3.12 -17.63
N VAL A 333 -7.80 2.78 -16.47
CA VAL A 333 -9.16 2.23 -16.36
C VAL A 333 -10.14 3.22 -15.74
N ILE A 334 -9.81 3.80 -14.59
CA ILE A 334 -10.77 4.60 -13.82
C ILE A 334 -10.95 5.99 -14.42
N ILE A 335 -9.87 6.73 -14.69
CA ILE A 335 -9.94 8.10 -15.22
C ILE A 335 -10.71 8.18 -16.55
N PRO A 336 -10.44 7.34 -17.56
CA PRO A 336 -11.20 7.36 -18.81
C PRO A 336 -12.69 7.07 -18.61
N LYS A 337 -13.03 6.18 -17.67
CA LYS A 337 -14.44 5.92 -17.33
C LYS A 337 -15.08 7.10 -16.59
N LEU A 338 -14.40 7.75 -15.65
CA LEU A 338 -14.92 8.96 -15.00
C LEU A 338 -15.25 10.04 -16.05
N GLN A 339 -14.33 10.27 -17.00
CA GLN A 339 -14.53 11.22 -18.11
C GLN A 339 -15.71 10.82 -19.00
N LYS A 340 -15.87 9.53 -19.32
CA LYS A 340 -17.01 9.04 -20.11
C LYS A 340 -18.37 9.26 -19.44
N TYR A 341 -18.41 9.35 -18.10
CA TYR A 341 -19.61 9.63 -17.32
C TYR A 341 -19.71 11.11 -16.89
N ASP A 342 -18.97 12.01 -17.55
CA ASP A 342 -18.94 13.44 -17.28
C ASP A 342 -18.60 13.78 -15.82
N ILE A 343 -17.69 13.01 -15.20
CA ILE A 343 -17.11 13.31 -13.88
C ILE A 343 -15.73 13.93 -14.10
N GLU A 344 -15.69 15.26 -14.19
CA GLU A 344 -14.47 16.03 -14.44
C GLU A 344 -13.81 16.49 -13.13
N ASN A 345 -13.19 15.56 -12.41
CA ASN A 345 -12.45 15.90 -11.20
C ASN A 345 -10.97 16.20 -11.50
N ASN A 346 -10.68 17.44 -11.89
CA ASN A 346 -9.33 17.89 -12.25
C ASN A 346 -8.32 17.71 -11.11
N LEU A 347 -8.74 17.91 -9.86
CA LEU A 347 -7.89 17.74 -8.68
C LEU A 347 -7.48 16.27 -8.49
N PHE A 348 -8.41 15.32 -8.66
CA PHE A 348 -8.13 13.89 -8.58
C PHE A 348 -7.15 13.46 -9.68
N ILE A 349 -7.42 13.84 -10.93
CA ILE A 349 -6.57 13.49 -12.08
C ILE A 349 -5.16 14.05 -11.89
N PHE A 350 -5.06 15.31 -11.47
CA PHE A 350 -3.79 15.96 -11.18
C PHE A 350 -3.01 15.23 -10.07
N ASN A 351 -3.64 14.88 -8.96
CA ASN A 351 -2.99 14.14 -7.86
C ASN A 351 -2.46 12.77 -8.31
N ILE A 352 -3.22 12.03 -9.12
CA ILE A 352 -2.79 10.73 -9.66
C ILE A 352 -1.55 10.90 -10.56
N ASN A 353 -1.61 11.82 -11.50
CA ASN A 353 -0.47 12.10 -12.40
C ASN A 353 0.74 12.65 -11.62
N LEU A 354 0.55 13.48 -10.59
CA LEU A 354 1.60 13.97 -9.71
C LEU A 354 2.25 12.83 -8.91
N MET A 355 1.50 11.86 -8.39
CA MET A 355 2.07 10.70 -7.70
C MET A 355 2.91 9.83 -8.65
N ILE A 356 2.44 9.60 -9.89
CA ILE A 356 3.22 8.89 -10.91
C ILE A 356 4.47 9.68 -11.28
N PHE A 357 4.35 11.00 -11.47
CA PHE A 357 5.47 11.89 -11.75
C PHE A 357 6.52 11.82 -10.63
N THR A 358 6.08 11.82 -9.38
CA THR A 358 6.96 11.69 -8.23
C THR A 358 7.69 10.36 -8.23
N SER A 359 7.01 9.24 -8.45
CA SER A 359 7.69 7.93 -8.54
C SER A 359 8.71 7.88 -9.68
N ALA A 360 8.32 8.34 -10.88
CA ALA A 360 9.18 8.35 -12.06
C ALA A 360 10.46 9.18 -11.85
N THR A 361 10.34 10.36 -11.21
CA THR A 361 11.47 11.22 -10.91
C THR A 361 12.41 10.59 -9.86
N HIS A 362 11.91 9.85 -8.86
CA HIS A 362 12.79 9.11 -7.93
C HIS A 362 13.51 7.94 -8.60
N GLN A 363 12.90 7.32 -9.61
CA GLN A 363 13.50 6.21 -10.36
C GLN A 363 14.46 6.70 -11.47
N GLY A 364 14.51 8.01 -11.74
CA GLY A 364 15.27 8.54 -12.88
C GLY A 364 14.66 8.19 -14.24
N ASN A 365 13.37 7.86 -14.31
CA ASN A 365 12.65 7.56 -15.54
C ASN A 365 12.20 8.85 -16.24
N ILE A 366 13.15 9.52 -16.90
CA ILE A 366 12.96 10.84 -17.53
C ILE A 366 11.78 10.84 -18.50
N LYS A 367 11.65 9.81 -19.36
CA LYS A 367 10.57 9.73 -20.36
C LYS A 367 9.18 9.68 -19.73
N LEU A 368 9.01 8.88 -18.67
CA LEU A 368 7.74 8.83 -17.94
C LEU A 368 7.49 10.16 -17.21
N SER A 369 8.53 10.75 -16.62
CA SER A 369 8.47 12.05 -15.96
C SER A 369 8.02 13.15 -16.92
N ASP A 370 8.60 13.27 -18.12
CA ASP A 370 8.22 14.24 -19.16
C ASP A 370 6.75 14.08 -19.55
N LYS A 371 6.32 12.83 -19.75
CA LYS A 371 4.92 12.52 -20.06
C LYS A 371 3.99 13.00 -18.94
N GLN A 372 4.31 12.72 -17.68
CA GLN A 372 3.46 13.14 -16.55
C GLN A 372 3.48 14.64 -16.32
N LEU A 373 4.64 15.29 -16.52
CA LEU A 373 4.78 16.74 -16.43
C LEU A 373 3.82 17.43 -17.40
N ASN A 374 3.82 17.00 -18.66
CA ASN A 374 2.95 17.55 -19.69
C ASN A 374 1.46 17.29 -19.43
N GLU A 375 1.11 16.10 -18.89
CA GLU A 375 -0.27 15.82 -18.48
C GLU A 375 -0.73 16.72 -17.32
N ASN A 376 0.11 16.93 -16.31
CA ASN A 376 -0.21 17.80 -15.18
C ASN A 376 -0.36 19.27 -15.58
N LYS A 377 0.47 19.77 -16.51
CA LYS A 377 0.41 21.15 -17.00
C LYS A 377 -0.96 21.54 -17.56
N LYS A 378 -1.70 20.58 -18.13
CA LYS A 378 -3.07 20.81 -18.66
C LYS A 378 -4.05 21.31 -17.60
N TYR A 379 -3.83 20.97 -16.32
CA TYR A 379 -4.76 21.29 -15.22
C TYR A 379 -4.31 22.49 -14.38
N LEU A 380 -3.05 22.93 -14.50
CA LEU A 380 -2.48 23.97 -13.64
C LEU A 380 -3.25 25.30 -13.71
N ASN A 381 -3.62 25.76 -14.90
CA ASN A 381 -4.34 27.03 -15.06
C ASN A 381 -5.72 27.02 -14.40
N ASN A 382 -6.36 25.85 -14.29
CA ASN A 382 -7.63 25.75 -13.58
C ASN A 382 -7.39 25.75 -12.06
N LEU A 383 -6.44 24.94 -11.58
CA LEU A 383 -6.09 24.89 -10.16
C LEU A 383 -5.59 26.24 -9.63
N ALA A 384 -4.78 26.96 -10.39
CA ALA A 384 -4.22 28.26 -10.00
C ALA A 384 -5.26 29.38 -9.86
N LYS A 385 -6.50 29.19 -10.36
CA LYS A 385 -7.60 30.15 -10.16
C LYS A 385 -8.21 30.09 -8.75
N ARG A 386 -7.86 29.07 -7.96
CA ARG A 386 -8.41 28.83 -6.62
C ARG A 386 -7.32 28.98 -5.57
N TRP A 387 -7.54 29.88 -4.60
CA TRP A 387 -6.61 30.09 -3.50
C TRP A 387 -6.33 28.79 -2.73
N GLU A 388 -7.37 27.97 -2.50
CA GLU A 388 -7.26 26.71 -1.76
C GLU A 388 -6.38 25.67 -2.46
N SER A 389 -6.10 25.85 -3.75
CA SER A 389 -5.25 24.95 -4.54
C SER A 389 -3.81 25.47 -4.70
N LEU A 390 -3.51 26.68 -4.23
CA LEU A 390 -2.22 27.33 -4.47
C LEU A 390 -1.04 26.52 -3.90
N ASN A 391 -1.20 25.95 -2.69
CA ASN A 391 -0.16 25.09 -2.10
C ASN A 391 0.18 23.88 -2.99
N LEU A 392 -0.83 23.24 -3.57
CA LEU A 392 -0.64 22.11 -4.48
C LEU A 392 0.06 22.54 -5.78
N VAL A 393 -0.26 23.73 -6.30
CA VAL A 393 0.42 24.30 -7.48
C VAL A 393 1.90 24.57 -7.16
N MET A 394 2.20 25.15 -6.00
CA MET A 394 3.59 25.41 -5.60
C MET A 394 4.39 24.11 -5.42
N ASP A 395 3.81 23.09 -4.78
CA ASP A 395 4.46 21.77 -4.62
C ASP A 395 4.75 21.12 -5.98
N PHE A 396 3.84 21.27 -6.96
CA PHE A 396 4.10 20.83 -8.34
C PHE A 396 5.27 21.59 -8.99
N LEU A 397 5.37 22.92 -8.81
CA LEU A 397 6.48 23.71 -9.38
C LEU A 397 7.83 23.34 -8.78
N VAL A 398 7.86 23.03 -7.48
CA VAL A 398 9.02 22.44 -6.81
C VAL A 398 9.34 21.08 -7.45
N ARG A 399 8.34 20.22 -7.69
CA ARG A 399 8.57 18.90 -8.29
C ARG A 399 9.04 18.96 -9.74
N GLU A 400 8.52 19.89 -10.53
CA GLU A 400 9.04 20.20 -11.87
C GLU A 400 10.52 20.56 -11.80
N SER A 401 10.93 21.34 -10.79
CA SER A 401 12.32 21.74 -10.61
C SER A 401 13.21 20.57 -10.19
N VAL A 402 12.72 19.63 -9.36
CA VAL A 402 13.44 18.37 -9.09
C VAL A 402 13.63 17.55 -10.37
N HIS A 403 12.65 17.53 -11.27
CA HIS A 403 12.83 16.88 -12.57
C HIS A 403 13.87 17.60 -13.45
N LEU A 404 13.93 18.93 -13.42
CA LEU A 404 14.98 19.70 -14.11
C LEU A 404 16.39 19.35 -13.60
N ILE A 405 16.56 19.07 -12.29
CA ILE A 405 17.82 18.54 -11.74
C ILE A 405 18.17 17.19 -12.40
N ASN A 406 17.21 16.28 -12.56
CA ASN A 406 17.44 14.97 -13.19
C ASN A 406 17.79 15.03 -14.68
N VAL A 407 17.45 16.14 -15.36
CA VAL A 407 17.84 16.42 -16.75
C VAL A 407 19.00 17.41 -16.86
N TYR A 408 19.67 17.69 -15.74
CA TYR A 408 20.86 18.54 -15.63
C TYR A 408 20.66 20.02 -16.00
N ASP A 409 19.43 20.54 -15.89
CA ASP A 409 19.12 21.95 -16.14
C ASP A 409 19.14 22.79 -14.86
N PHE A 410 20.31 22.87 -14.24
CA PHE A 410 20.48 23.52 -12.94
C PHE A 410 20.20 25.03 -12.97
N LYS A 411 20.49 25.69 -14.09
CA LYS A 411 20.28 27.15 -14.26
C LYS A 411 18.79 27.47 -14.28
N GLU A 412 17.98 26.70 -15.00
CA GLU A 412 16.52 26.89 -15.03
C GLU A 412 15.90 26.61 -13.65
N VAL A 413 16.41 25.63 -12.90
CA VAL A 413 15.97 25.40 -11.51
C VAL A 413 16.15 26.65 -10.66
N ILE A 414 17.33 27.27 -10.70
CA ILE A 414 17.62 28.48 -9.92
C ILE A 414 16.64 29.60 -10.29
N ILE A 415 16.43 29.86 -11.59
CA ILE A 415 15.51 30.89 -12.07
C ILE A 415 14.08 30.65 -11.58
N LYS A 416 13.59 29.41 -11.70
CA LYS A 416 12.23 29.05 -11.27
C LYS A 416 12.05 29.14 -9.76
N MET A 417 13.03 28.67 -8.98
CA MET A 417 12.98 28.74 -7.52
C MET A 417 13.12 30.16 -7.00
N ASP A 418 13.94 31.02 -7.64
CA ASP A 418 14.00 32.45 -7.32
C ASP A 418 12.64 33.12 -7.51
N LYS A 419 11.96 32.83 -8.63
CA LYS A 419 10.62 33.38 -8.90
C LYS A 419 9.60 32.90 -7.89
N LEU A 420 9.62 31.61 -7.54
CA LEU A 420 8.69 31.03 -6.58
C LEU A 420 8.95 31.53 -5.15
N GLN A 421 10.21 31.67 -4.75
CA GLN A 421 10.57 32.28 -3.46
C GLN A 421 10.03 33.70 -3.36
N LYS A 422 10.27 34.55 -4.36
CA LYS A 422 9.75 35.93 -4.38
C LYS A 422 8.24 35.98 -4.19
N PHE A 423 7.50 35.10 -4.87
CA PHE A 423 6.06 35.00 -4.72
C PHE A 423 5.64 34.61 -3.29
N ILE A 424 6.31 33.61 -2.70
CA ILE A 424 6.04 33.18 -1.32
C ILE A 424 6.36 34.29 -0.32
N ASP A 425 7.54 34.91 -0.43
CA ASP A 425 8.00 35.98 0.45
C ASP A 425 7.01 37.16 0.41
N SER A 426 6.65 37.64 -0.79
CA SER A 426 5.65 38.70 -0.93
C SER A 426 4.27 38.32 -0.38
N THR A 427 3.90 37.04 -0.42
CA THR A 427 2.62 36.58 0.15
C THR A 427 2.66 36.55 1.68
N ILE A 428 3.76 36.06 2.27
CA ILE A 428 3.96 36.00 3.72
C ILE A 428 4.01 37.42 4.31
N GLU A 429 4.66 38.36 3.63
CA GLU A 429 4.76 39.76 4.05
C GLU A 429 3.40 40.47 4.16
N LEU A 430 2.37 40.02 3.45
CA LEU A 430 1.03 40.59 3.54
C LEU A 430 0.29 40.20 4.83
N PHE A 431 0.61 39.07 5.46
CA PHE A 431 -0.14 38.59 6.63
C PHE A 431 -0.05 39.53 7.83
N PRO A 432 1.15 39.98 8.26
CA PRO A 432 1.26 40.93 9.38
C PRO A 432 0.67 42.30 9.07
N LEU A 433 0.52 42.66 7.79
CA LEU A 433 -0.13 43.90 7.38
C LEU A 433 -1.66 43.79 7.45
N ALA A 434 -2.20 42.62 7.05
CA ALA A 434 -3.64 42.40 6.97
C ALA A 434 -4.29 41.97 8.29
N PHE A 435 -3.55 41.29 9.18
CA PHE A 435 -4.07 40.70 10.42
C PHE A 435 -3.33 41.18 11.67
N LYS A 436 -2.82 42.41 11.64
CA LYS A 436 -1.95 42.97 12.68
C LYS A 436 -2.61 43.01 14.05
N ASP A 437 -3.92 43.24 14.08
CA ASP A 437 -4.69 43.46 15.31
C ASP A 437 -5.34 42.16 15.83
N GLU A 438 -5.48 41.15 14.97
CA GLU A 438 -6.10 39.85 15.28
C GLU A 438 -5.09 38.77 15.64
N LEU A 439 -3.89 38.82 15.04
CA LEU A 439 -2.86 37.81 15.21
C LEU A 439 -1.56 38.47 15.62
N SER A 440 -0.89 37.95 16.64
CA SER A 440 0.45 38.38 17.08
C SER A 440 1.55 37.88 16.12
N LEU A 441 1.35 38.09 14.82
CA LEU A 441 2.22 37.65 13.76
C LEU A 441 3.32 38.68 13.50
N TYR A 442 4.56 38.21 13.57
CA TYR A 442 5.70 38.92 12.99
C TYR A 442 6.13 38.11 11.76
N SER A 443 6.30 38.76 10.60
CA SER A 443 6.68 38.08 9.34
C SER A 443 7.94 37.22 9.50
N ASN A 444 8.89 37.68 10.30
CA ASN A 444 10.15 36.99 10.60
C ASN A 444 10.00 35.76 11.53
N LYS A 445 8.79 35.41 11.96
CA LYS A 445 8.50 34.23 12.78
C LYS A 445 7.54 33.23 12.10
N MET A 446 7.13 33.50 10.86
CA MET A 446 6.23 32.61 10.13
C MET A 446 7.04 31.60 9.31
N ASN A 447 7.05 30.35 9.76
CA ASN A 447 7.67 29.24 9.04
C ASN A 447 6.83 28.81 7.83
N SER A 448 7.49 28.41 6.75
CA SER A 448 6.86 27.94 5.52
C SER A 448 7.60 26.72 4.95
N ASP A 449 7.03 25.52 5.14
CA ASP A 449 7.59 24.27 4.60
C ASP A 449 7.79 24.36 3.08
N ILE A 450 6.90 25.03 2.35
CA ILE A 450 7.05 25.21 0.91
C ILE A 450 8.23 26.13 0.57
N ARG A 451 8.48 27.19 1.35
CA ARG A 451 9.68 28.03 1.22
C ARG A 451 10.94 27.20 1.49
N GLY A 452 10.94 26.41 2.56
CA GLY A 452 12.01 25.47 2.87
C GLY A 452 12.31 24.51 1.72
N LYS A 453 11.27 23.96 1.07
CA LYS A 453 11.41 23.08 -0.12
C LYS A 453 11.97 23.82 -1.34
N VAL A 454 11.56 25.06 -1.57
CA VAL A 454 12.07 25.91 -2.68
C VAL A 454 13.56 26.17 -2.50
N LEU A 455 13.96 26.62 -1.31
CA LEU A 455 15.38 26.82 -0.94
C LEU A 455 16.16 25.50 -1.01
N GLY A 456 15.57 24.42 -0.49
CA GLY A 456 16.09 23.05 -0.54
C GLY A 456 16.32 22.49 -1.95
N THR A 457 15.52 22.94 -2.93
CA THR A 457 15.67 22.53 -4.33
C THR A 457 16.71 23.41 -5.04
N ARG A 458 16.70 24.71 -4.76
CA ARG A 458 17.68 25.65 -5.31
C ARG A 458 19.10 25.36 -4.83
N LEU A 459 19.28 25.03 -3.55
CA LEU A 459 20.60 24.66 -3.01
C LEU A 459 21.18 23.43 -3.73
N GLN A 460 20.35 22.44 -4.08
CA GLN A 460 20.81 21.24 -4.79
C GLN A 460 21.32 21.61 -6.19
N ALA A 461 20.58 22.44 -6.92
CA ALA A 461 21.02 22.93 -8.23
C ALA A 461 22.31 23.76 -8.14
N ARG A 462 22.43 24.66 -7.15
CA ARG A 462 23.65 25.44 -6.90
C ARG A 462 24.84 24.55 -6.54
N TYR A 463 24.61 23.54 -5.71
CA TYR A 463 25.60 22.53 -5.38
C TYR A 463 26.11 21.80 -6.63
N PHE A 464 25.23 21.32 -7.52
CA PHE A 464 25.68 20.65 -8.75
C PHE A 464 26.42 21.62 -9.68
N LEU A 465 25.94 22.86 -9.80
CA LEU A 465 26.55 23.89 -10.65
C LEU A 465 27.92 24.36 -10.11
N SER A 466 28.22 24.16 -8.82
CA SER A 466 29.49 24.57 -8.20
C SER A 466 30.73 23.94 -8.85
N ARG A 467 30.58 22.80 -9.52
CA ARG A 467 31.67 22.14 -10.26
C ARG A 467 32.09 22.87 -11.53
N GLU A 468 31.18 23.68 -12.09
CA GLU A 468 31.45 24.58 -13.22
C GLU A 468 31.71 26.01 -12.74
N GLU A 469 30.98 26.45 -11.71
CA GLU A 469 30.97 27.80 -11.16
C GLU A 469 31.21 27.76 -9.63
N PRO A 470 32.47 27.72 -9.16
CA PRO A 470 32.79 27.47 -7.73
C PRO A 470 32.12 28.43 -6.74
N ASN A 471 31.83 29.67 -7.15
CA ASN A 471 31.11 30.65 -6.33
C ASN A 471 29.68 30.21 -5.94
N GLN A 472 29.08 29.26 -6.66
CA GLN A 472 27.76 28.72 -6.34
C GLN A 472 27.74 27.96 -5.00
N ILE A 473 28.88 27.45 -4.52
CA ILE A 473 28.94 26.72 -3.26
C ILE A 473 28.52 27.60 -2.07
N GLN A 474 28.94 28.87 -2.07
CA GLN A 474 28.59 29.82 -1.02
C GLN A 474 27.10 30.19 -1.07
N LEU A 475 26.55 30.29 -2.28
CA LEU A 475 25.12 30.52 -2.48
C LEU A 475 24.28 29.30 -2.04
N ALA A 476 24.79 28.07 -2.19
CA ALA A 476 24.15 26.87 -1.68
C ALA A 476 24.16 26.83 -0.13
N ARG A 477 25.25 27.29 0.51
CA ARG A 477 25.33 27.45 1.96
C ARG A 477 24.27 28.41 2.49
N LEU A 478 24.12 29.58 1.88
CA LEU A 478 23.11 30.57 2.25
C LEU A 478 21.68 30.01 2.13
N ASP A 479 21.38 29.32 1.02
CA ASP A 479 20.05 28.69 0.85
C ASP A 479 19.80 27.62 1.91
N SER A 480 20.82 26.85 2.29
CA SER A 480 20.70 25.83 3.35
C SER A 480 20.44 26.46 4.72
N GLU A 481 21.13 27.53 5.08
CA GLU A 481 20.93 28.26 6.33
C GLU A 481 19.50 28.82 6.44
N GLU A 482 18.99 29.39 5.35
CA GLU A 482 17.62 29.88 5.30
C GLU A 482 16.60 28.74 5.32
N ALA A 483 16.83 27.64 4.58
CA ALA A 483 15.93 26.49 4.55
C ALA A 483 15.78 25.83 5.93
N ILE A 484 16.87 25.72 6.70
CA ILE A 484 16.85 25.14 8.06
C ILE A 484 15.94 25.95 8.99
N LYS A 485 15.85 27.27 8.81
CA LYS A 485 14.97 28.13 9.62
C LYS A 485 13.49 27.94 9.27
N GLU A 486 13.16 27.37 8.12
CA GLU A 486 11.78 27.20 7.65
C GLU A 486 11.10 25.94 8.16
N PHE A 487 11.84 24.83 8.32
CA PHE A 487 11.23 23.55 8.67
C PHE A 487 11.00 23.41 10.17
N ILE A 488 9.80 22.94 10.53
CA ILE A 488 9.46 22.56 11.90
C ILE A 488 9.58 21.04 12.09
N ASP A 489 9.29 20.25 11.04
CA ASP A 489 9.36 18.80 11.09
C ASP A 489 10.81 18.29 11.12
N GLU A 490 11.11 17.41 12.09
CA GLU A 490 12.45 16.87 12.31
C GLU A 490 12.97 16.08 11.10
N SER A 491 12.09 15.44 10.32
CA SER A 491 12.50 14.61 9.18
C SER A 491 12.98 15.47 8.00
N ASP A 492 12.35 16.63 7.79
CA ASP A 492 12.79 17.59 6.77
C ASP A 492 14.04 18.35 7.22
N LEU A 493 14.15 18.72 8.51
CA LEU A 493 15.39 19.27 9.08
C LEU A 493 16.58 18.30 8.93
N SER A 494 16.38 17.02 9.28
CA SER A 494 17.39 15.98 9.11
C SER A 494 17.90 15.90 7.66
N ARG A 495 16.99 16.00 6.67
CA ARG A 495 17.35 16.01 5.26
C ARG A 495 18.15 17.26 4.88
N GLN A 496 17.79 18.44 5.39
CA GLN A 496 18.55 19.67 5.14
C GLN A 496 19.96 19.60 5.73
N TYR A 497 20.14 19.02 6.92
CA TYR A 497 21.46 18.80 7.50
C TYR A 497 22.32 17.85 6.65
N GLN A 498 21.73 16.82 6.05
CA GLN A 498 22.43 15.96 5.09
C GLN A 498 22.86 16.72 3.82
N TYR A 499 22.00 17.60 3.27
CA TYR A 499 22.39 18.46 2.15
C TYR A 499 23.51 19.43 2.53
N ARG A 500 23.48 19.98 3.75
CA ARG A 500 24.58 20.84 4.23
C ARG A 500 25.88 20.06 4.38
N SER A 501 25.83 18.84 4.91
CA SER A 501 26.98 17.93 4.96
C SER A 501 27.59 17.69 3.57
N GLN A 502 26.74 17.48 2.56
CA GLN A 502 27.17 17.33 1.16
C GLN A 502 27.87 18.57 0.60
N ILE A 503 27.35 19.78 0.89
CA ILE A 503 27.97 21.05 0.48
C ILE A 503 29.36 21.20 1.10
N GLU A 504 29.49 21.00 2.41
CA GLU A 504 30.79 21.12 3.09
C GLU A 504 31.79 20.06 2.60
N CYS A 505 31.32 18.85 2.29
CA CYS A 505 32.17 17.81 1.72
C CYS A 505 32.74 18.19 0.34
N GLU A 506 31.94 18.85 -0.51
CA GLU A 506 32.38 19.31 -1.83
C GLU A 506 33.40 20.44 -1.72
N ASP A 507 33.25 21.34 -0.74
CA ASP A 507 34.23 22.39 -0.45
C ASP A 507 35.44 21.89 0.36
N LYS A 508 35.58 20.57 0.54
CA LYS A 508 36.68 19.88 1.27
C LYS A 508 36.76 20.18 2.77
N GLU A 509 35.69 20.74 3.34
CA GLU A 509 35.55 21.00 4.78
C GLU A 509 35.01 19.73 5.49
N TYR A 510 35.80 18.66 5.49
CA TYR A 510 35.34 17.33 5.91
C TYR A 510 34.89 17.24 7.37
N ILE A 511 35.50 18.01 8.28
CA ILE A 511 35.08 18.03 9.68
C ILE A 511 33.72 18.71 9.83
N ALA A 512 33.49 19.82 9.11
CA ALA A 512 32.18 20.47 9.07
C ALA A 512 31.13 19.55 8.43
N ALA A 513 31.51 18.80 7.39
CA ALA A 513 30.63 17.81 6.76
C ALA A 513 30.19 16.72 7.75
N ILE A 514 31.11 16.19 8.57
CA ILE A 514 30.80 15.21 9.63
C ILE A 514 29.89 15.82 10.69
N TRP A 515 30.16 17.06 11.10
CA TRP A 515 29.33 17.76 12.09
C TRP A 515 27.88 17.93 11.63
N TRP A 516 27.67 18.41 10.40
CA TRP A 516 26.32 18.51 9.82
C TRP A 516 25.66 17.15 9.62
N LEU A 517 26.42 16.12 9.27
CA LEU A 517 25.89 14.76 9.22
C LEU A 517 25.44 14.28 10.60
N GLY A 518 26.18 14.62 11.66
CA GLY A 518 25.79 14.38 13.05
C GLY A 518 24.49 15.08 13.43
N LYS A 519 24.33 16.36 13.06
CA LYS A 519 23.08 17.11 13.28
C LYS A 519 21.86 16.42 12.66
N SER A 520 22.04 15.73 11.53
CA SER A 520 20.95 14.98 10.88
C SER A 520 20.40 13.81 11.73
N VAL A 521 21.15 13.37 12.75
CA VAL A 521 20.78 12.31 13.69
C VAL A 521 20.86 12.78 15.15
N ASP A 522 20.63 14.08 15.37
CA ASP A 522 20.56 14.74 16.68
C ASP A 522 21.84 14.61 17.52
N ILE A 523 23.00 14.66 16.86
CA ILE A 523 24.30 14.78 17.51
C ILE A 523 24.72 16.25 17.45
N ASN A 524 24.86 16.87 18.62
CA ASN A 524 25.09 18.32 18.73
C ASN A 524 26.53 18.68 19.08
N GLU A 525 27.38 17.70 19.40
CA GLU A 525 28.79 17.92 19.69
C GLU A 525 29.57 18.39 18.45
N SER A 526 30.54 19.28 18.64
CA SER A 526 31.40 19.78 17.56
C SER A 526 32.45 18.77 17.09
N CYS A 527 32.87 17.86 17.99
CA CYS A 527 33.80 16.78 17.69
C CYS A 527 33.06 15.45 17.85
N ILE A 528 32.82 14.77 16.74
CA ILE A 528 32.01 13.54 16.70
C ILE A 528 32.93 12.37 16.35
N GLU A 529 32.92 11.36 17.21
CA GLU A 529 33.65 10.13 16.94
C GLU A 529 32.97 9.35 15.78
N PRO A 530 33.72 8.94 14.73
CA PRO A 530 33.14 8.31 13.54
C PRO A 530 32.29 7.07 13.77
N LEU A 531 32.65 6.19 14.71
CA LEU A 531 31.87 4.98 14.99
C LEU A 531 30.52 5.34 15.62
N PHE A 532 30.51 6.24 16.61
CA PHE A 532 29.29 6.71 17.24
C PHE A 532 28.32 7.35 16.23
N LEU A 533 28.83 8.19 15.32
CA LEU A 533 28.03 8.74 14.23
C LEU A 533 27.40 7.63 13.39
N LEU A 534 28.19 6.65 12.99
CA LEU A 534 27.74 5.58 12.11
C LEU A 534 26.71 4.66 12.77
N GLU A 535 26.88 4.36 14.05
CA GLU A 535 25.90 3.61 14.86
C GLU A 535 24.56 4.35 14.95
N LYS A 536 24.59 5.69 15.13
CA LYS A 536 23.37 6.52 15.10
C LYS A 536 22.71 6.56 13.71
N LEU A 537 23.50 6.69 12.65
CA LEU A 537 23.00 6.63 11.28
C LEU A 537 22.28 5.31 10.97
N LEU A 538 22.80 4.18 11.45
CA LEU A 538 22.20 2.84 11.22
C LEU A 538 20.81 2.68 11.85
N LEU A 539 20.53 3.40 12.95
CA LEU A 539 19.25 3.40 13.65
C LEU A 539 18.23 4.38 13.04
N SER A 540 18.67 5.29 12.17
CA SER A 540 17.81 6.31 11.56
C SER A 540 16.85 5.74 10.50
N SER A 541 15.67 6.34 10.39
CA SER A 541 14.71 6.08 9.30
C SER A 541 15.23 6.49 7.92
N GLN A 542 16.26 7.35 7.88
CA GLN A 542 16.97 7.82 6.68
C GLN A 542 18.38 7.20 6.54
N ARG A 543 18.64 6.06 7.22
CA ARG A 543 19.96 5.40 7.28
C ARG A 543 20.70 5.32 5.95
N LEU A 544 20.02 5.01 4.85
CA LEU A 544 20.68 4.79 3.55
C LEU A 544 21.31 6.08 3.00
N PHE A 545 20.60 7.22 3.08
CA PHE A 545 21.13 8.50 2.62
C PHE A 545 22.23 9.03 3.56
N GLY A 546 22.05 8.89 4.88
CA GLY A 546 23.09 9.24 5.84
C GLY A 546 24.39 8.45 5.64
N ILE A 547 24.27 7.15 5.38
CA ILE A 547 25.43 6.28 5.11
C ILE A 547 26.09 6.59 3.76
N MET A 548 25.30 6.97 2.74
CA MET A 548 25.84 7.49 1.49
C MET A 548 26.73 8.71 1.76
N HIS A 549 26.26 9.71 2.50
CA HIS A 549 27.08 10.89 2.84
C HIS A 549 28.31 10.53 3.66
N PHE A 550 28.21 9.62 4.63
CA PHE A 550 29.37 9.11 5.38
C PHE A 550 30.43 8.49 4.44
N SER A 551 30.00 7.60 3.53
CA SER A 551 30.90 6.95 2.57
C SER A 551 31.54 7.94 1.59
N ARG A 552 30.80 8.98 1.21
CA ARG A 552 31.32 10.06 0.37
C ARG A 552 32.41 10.84 1.09
N ILE A 553 32.17 11.32 2.32
CA ILE A 553 33.18 12.04 3.11
C ILE A 553 34.47 11.21 3.22
N MET A 554 34.33 9.91 3.51
CA MET A 554 35.46 8.97 3.56
C MET A 554 36.25 8.92 2.24
N SER A 555 35.56 8.78 1.12
CA SER A 555 36.20 8.69 -0.20
C SER A 555 36.85 10.00 -0.65
N GLU A 556 36.19 11.14 -0.43
CA GLU A 556 36.67 12.46 -0.84
C GLU A 556 37.84 12.92 0.05
N ALA A 557 37.81 12.61 1.35
CA ALA A 557 38.94 12.81 2.24
C ALA A 557 40.17 12.03 1.74
N ALA A 558 40.00 10.76 1.34
CA ALA A 558 41.09 9.96 0.76
C ALA A 558 41.62 10.57 -0.55
N LEU A 559 40.72 10.98 -1.46
CA LEU A 559 41.07 11.60 -2.74
C LEU A 559 41.86 12.90 -2.59
N SER A 560 41.55 13.70 -1.57
CA SER A 560 42.25 14.94 -1.26
C SER A 560 43.52 14.75 -0.42
N GLY A 561 43.90 13.51 -0.09
CA GLY A 561 45.09 13.19 0.67
C GLY A 561 44.93 13.26 2.20
N ASN A 562 43.72 13.47 2.73
CA ASN A 562 43.42 13.37 4.16
C ASN A 562 43.20 11.89 4.57
N ILE A 563 44.29 11.12 4.46
CA ILE A 563 44.29 9.66 4.63
C ILE A 563 43.98 9.25 6.08
N GLU A 564 44.39 10.04 7.07
CA GLU A 564 44.14 9.73 8.48
C GLU A 564 42.64 9.72 8.80
N LEU A 565 41.92 10.77 8.38
CA LEU A 565 40.47 10.87 8.56
C LEU A 565 39.76 9.75 7.78
N ALA A 566 40.13 9.52 6.52
CA ALA A 566 39.53 8.49 5.69
C ALA A 566 39.70 7.09 6.31
N ASN A 567 40.90 6.77 6.80
CA ASN A 567 41.17 5.50 7.48
C ASN A 567 40.39 5.36 8.79
N SER A 568 40.21 6.46 9.53
CA SER A 568 39.37 6.47 10.74
C SER A 568 37.91 6.13 10.41
N LEU A 569 37.33 6.81 9.41
CA LEU A 569 35.97 6.55 8.92
C LEU A 569 35.80 5.11 8.44
N TYR A 570 36.77 4.56 7.70
CA TYR A 570 36.72 3.18 7.22
C TYR A 570 36.86 2.15 8.35
N LYS A 571 37.71 2.39 9.35
CA LYS A 571 37.80 1.53 10.54
C LYS A 571 36.44 1.45 11.25
N SER A 572 35.75 2.57 11.39
CA SER A 572 34.41 2.63 11.96
C SER A 572 33.38 1.89 11.09
N TRP A 573 33.48 2.02 9.76
CA TRP A 573 32.66 1.26 8.81
C TRP A 573 32.76 -0.25 9.02
N VAL A 574 33.98 -0.76 9.17
CA VAL A 574 34.23 -2.18 9.40
C VAL A 574 33.72 -2.61 10.77
N LYS A 575 34.01 -1.83 11.82
CA LYS A 575 33.62 -2.15 13.21
C LYS A 575 32.10 -2.16 13.41
N ALA A 576 31.37 -1.26 12.76
CA ALA A 576 29.90 -1.23 12.77
C ALA A 576 29.25 -2.28 11.85
N ASN A 577 30.04 -3.08 11.11
CA ASN A 577 29.56 -4.13 10.20
C ASN A 577 28.53 -3.62 9.16
N VAL A 578 28.72 -2.40 8.66
CA VAL A 578 27.76 -1.70 7.78
C VAL A 578 27.45 -2.48 6.52
N SER A 579 28.48 -3.04 5.87
CA SER A 579 28.33 -3.80 4.62
C SER A 579 27.31 -4.93 4.75
N SER A 580 27.34 -5.68 5.86
CA SER A 580 26.43 -6.82 6.07
C SER A 580 25.00 -6.39 6.37
N LEU A 581 24.83 -5.25 7.04
CA LEU A 581 23.53 -4.71 7.42
C LEU A 581 22.79 -4.08 6.23
N ILE A 582 23.50 -3.41 5.33
CA ILE A 582 22.88 -2.74 4.17
C ILE A 582 22.56 -3.72 3.04
N ILE A 583 23.43 -4.70 2.77
CA ILE A 583 23.26 -5.66 1.66
C ILE A 583 21.94 -6.43 1.74
N LYS A 584 21.47 -6.77 2.95
CA LYS A 584 20.26 -7.57 3.14
C LYS A 584 18.97 -6.84 2.76
N ASP A 585 18.96 -5.52 2.87
CA ASP A 585 17.72 -4.75 2.86
C ASP A 585 17.55 -3.88 1.59
N TYR A 586 18.62 -3.59 0.83
CA TYR A 586 18.60 -2.51 -0.19
C TYR A 586 19.34 -2.81 -1.50
N LYS A 587 19.57 -4.08 -1.83
CA LYS A 587 20.49 -4.53 -2.90
C LYS A 587 20.32 -3.85 -4.28
N ASP A 588 19.15 -3.32 -4.60
CA ASP A 588 18.82 -2.73 -5.91
C ASP A 588 18.22 -1.30 -5.84
N ASN A 589 18.38 -0.59 -4.72
CA ASN A 589 17.75 0.72 -4.51
C ASN A 589 18.76 1.87 -4.40
N HIS A 590 18.47 2.99 -5.05
CA HIS A 590 19.20 4.25 -4.83
C HIS A 590 19.10 4.70 -3.35
N PRO A 591 20.18 5.19 -2.71
CA PRO A 591 21.53 5.45 -3.24
C PRO A 591 22.58 4.35 -2.98
N TYR A 592 22.21 3.06 -3.00
CA TYR A 592 23.15 1.97 -2.67
C TYR A 592 24.34 1.87 -3.64
N GLU A 593 24.12 2.15 -4.92
CA GLU A 593 25.16 2.24 -5.94
C GLU A 593 26.19 3.32 -5.64
N ILE A 594 25.78 4.46 -5.06
CA ILE A 594 26.70 5.53 -4.67
C ILE A 594 27.55 5.07 -3.47
N ILE A 595 26.95 4.40 -2.49
CA ILE A 595 27.70 3.83 -1.35
C ILE A 595 28.79 2.88 -1.85
N LEU A 596 28.43 1.98 -2.77
CA LEU A 596 29.38 1.03 -3.37
C LEU A 596 30.46 1.74 -4.18
N TRP A 597 30.09 2.75 -4.96
CA TRP A 597 31.03 3.58 -5.71
C TRP A 597 32.06 4.20 -4.76
N LYS A 598 31.62 4.95 -3.73
CA LYS A 598 32.53 5.66 -2.82
C LYS A 598 33.40 4.72 -2.00
N LEU A 599 32.87 3.57 -1.60
CA LEU A 599 33.67 2.50 -0.99
C LEU A 599 34.74 1.97 -1.96
N GLY A 600 34.38 1.79 -3.24
CA GLY A 600 35.31 1.43 -4.31
C GLY A 600 36.42 2.45 -4.51
N SER A 601 36.10 3.74 -4.49
CA SER A 601 37.07 4.85 -4.59
C SER A 601 38.07 4.82 -3.44
N TYR A 602 37.60 4.70 -2.20
CA TYR A 602 38.46 4.59 -1.01
C TYR A 602 39.38 3.36 -1.10
N LEU A 603 38.84 2.18 -1.39
CA LEU A 603 39.62 0.94 -1.48
C LEU A 603 40.68 1.01 -2.57
N MET A 604 40.39 1.67 -3.69
CA MET A 604 41.33 1.84 -4.78
C MET A 604 42.53 2.72 -4.36
N ILE A 605 42.27 3.80 -3.63
CA ILE A 605 43.30 4.72 -3.11
C ILE A 605 44.18 4.01 -2.07
N ASN A 606 43.57 3.17 -1.23
CA ASN A 606 44.27 2.42 -0.19
C ASN A 606 44.99 1.15 -0.72
N GLY A 607 44.94 0.88 -2.03
CA GLY A 607 45.68 -0.21 -2.68
C GLY A 607 44.92 -1.54 -2.80
N ASP A 608 43.71 -1.66 -2.24
CA ASP A 608 42.86 -2.86 -2.27
C ASP A 608 42.11 -3.02 -3.60
N THR A 609 42.88 -3.07 -4.70
CA THR A 609 42.39 -2.95 -6.07
C THR A 609 41.35 -4.02 -6.44
N LYS A 610 41.51 -5.26 -5.98
CA LYS A 610 40.55 -6.34 -6.27
C LYS A 610 39.18 -6.04 -5.65
N ALA A 611 39.16 -5.70 -4.35
CA ALA A 611 37.94 -5.38 -3.63
C ALA A 611 37.29 -4.11 -4.20
N ALA A 612 38.08 -3.10 -4.55
CA ALA A 612 37.59 -1.89 -5.20
C ALA A 612 36.82 -2.19 -6.49
N ILE A 613 37.41 -2.99 -7.39
CA ILE A 613 36.76 -3.36 -8.67
C ILE A 613 35.46 -4.12 -8.45
N GLU A 614 35.39 -5.01 -7.46
CA GLU A 614 34.14 -5.71 -7.13
C GLU A 614 33.03 -4.72 -6.72
N LYS A 615 33.35 -3.68 -5.92
CA LYS A 615 32.38 -2.65 -5.54
C LYS A 615 31.95 -1.78 -6.72
N TYR A 616 32.90 -1.34 -7.56
CA TYR A 616 32.59 -0.58 -8.76
C TYR A 616 31.66 -1.36 -9.71
N LYS A 617 31.95 -2.64 -9.96
CA LYS A 617 31.13 -3.46 -10.85
C LYS A 617 29.71 -3.63 -10.34
N LEU A 618 29.54 -3.92 -9.04
CA LEU A 618 28.21 -3.98 -8.43
C LEU A 618 27.45 -2.65 -8.56
N ALA A 619 28.11 -1.51 -8.34
CA ALA A 619 27.50 -0.20 -8.50
C ALA A 619 27.06 0.07 -9.95
N ILE A 620 27.92 -0.27 -10.92
CA ILE A 620 27.62 -0.15 -12.35
C ILE A 620 26.45 -1.06 -12.74
N ASP A 621 26.43 -2.30 -12.27
CA ASP A 621 25.35 -3.25 -12.57
C ASP A 621 24.00 -2.70 -12.10
N ILE A 622 23.92 -2.18 -10.87
CA ILE A 622 22.71 -1.52 -10.34
C ILE A 622 22.26 -0.35 -11.23
N CYS A 623 23.20 0.50 -11.67
CA CYS A 623 22.91 1.66 -12.52
C CYS A 623 22.33 1.28 -13.89
N PHE A 624 22.69 0.11 -14.43
CA PHE A 624 22.28 -0.35 -15.75
C PHE A 624 21.21 -1.45 -15.74
N THR A 625 20.68 -1.84 -14.57
CA THR A 625 19.61 -2.84 -14.42
C THR A 625 18.37 -2.50 -15.25
N HIS A 626 17.94 -1.24 -15.23
CA HIS A 626 16.72 -0.78 -15.92
C HIS A 626 17.06 0.21 -17.03
N LYS A 627 16.65 -0.13 -18.25
CA LYS A 627 16.96 0.64 -19.45
C LYS A 627 16.36 2.05 -19.40
N GLU A 628 15.18 2.18 -18.80
CA GLU A 628 14.40 3.41 -18.71
C GLU A 628 14.94 4.42 -17.68
N HIS A 629 15.80 4.00 -16.75
CA HIS A 629 16.32 4.82 -15.65
C HIS A 629 17.54 5.64 -16.10
N LEU A 630 17.31 6.61 -16.98
CA LEU A 630 18.38 7.39 -17.62
C LEU A 630 19.30 8.12 -16.62
N THR A 631 18.76 8.70 -15.54
CA THR A 631 19.59 9.35 -14.50
C THR A 631 20.48 8.36 -13.74
N MET A 632 20.03 7.12 -13.54
CA MET A 632 20.88 6.07 -12.95
C MET A 632 21.99 5.64 -13.91
N ARG A 633 21.67 5.53 -15.20
CA ARG A 633 22.64 5.15 -16.23
C ARG A 633 23.74 6.18 -16.42
N SER A 634 23.43 7.48 -16.34
CA SER A 634 24.45 8.53 -16.38
C SER A 634 25.36 8.49 -15.14
N ILE A 635 24.83 8.20 -13.95
CA ILE A 635 25.66 7.90 -12.76
C ILE A 635 26.57 6.70 -13.04
N GLY A 636 26.02 5.61 -13.60
CA GLY A 636 26.78 4.42 -13.98
C GLY A 636 27.91 4.70 -14.98
N LEU A 637 27.71 5.61 -15.94
CA LEU A 637 28.77 6.06 -16.85
C LEU A 637 29.91 6.73 -16.08
N VAL A 638 29.59 7.64 -15.15
CA VAL A 638 30.59 8.32 -14.31
C VAL A 638 31.37 7.34 -13.42
N ILE A 639 30.68 6.38 -12.81
CA ILE A 639 31.30 5.33 -11.98
C ILE A 639 32.29 4.50 -12.82
N LEU A 640 31.87 4.09 -14.03
CA LEU A 640 32.72 3.35 -14.96
C LEU A 640 33.92 4.18 -15.43
N THR A 641 33.73 5.47 -15.69
CA THR A 641 34.81 6.40 -16.03
C THR A 641 35.84 6.49 -14.90
N GLU A 642 35.41 6.63 -13.65
CA GLU A 642 36.32 6.70 -12.50
C GLU A 642 37.09 5.39 -12.30
N MET A 643 36.40 4.24 -12.33
CA MET A 643 37.06 2.93 -12.24
C MET A 643 38.12 2.78 -13.33
N THR A 644 37.79 3.14 -14.57
CA THR A 644 38.68 3.04 -15.73
C THR A 644 39.90 3.96 -15.56
N SER A 645 39.70 5.18 -15.05
CA SER A 645 40.78 6.10 -14.73
C SER A 645 41.79 5.47 -13.75
N PHE A 646 41.29 4.88 -12.65
CA PHE A 646 42.16 4.26 -11.66
C PHE A 646 42.92 3.05 -12.19
N LEU A 647 42.30 2.23 -13.05
CA LEU A 647 42.98 1.11 -13.70
C LEU A 647 44.13 1.60 -14.59
N PHE A 648 44.00 2.74 -15.26
CA PHE A 648 45.09 3.37 -16.02
C PHE A 648 46.19 3.99 -15.14
N LYS A 649 46.00 4.16 -13.83
CA LYS A 649 47.11 4.52 -12.92
C LYS A 649 48.04 3.36 -12.59
N GLN A 650 47.59 2.12 -12.81
CA GLN A 650 48.31 0.91 -12.41
C GLN A 650 48.76 0.12 -13.64
N GLU A 651 50.07 0.08 -13.92
CA GLU A 651 50.66 -0.56 -15.11
C GLU A 651 50.20 -2.01 -15.30
N LYS A 652 50.15 -2.79 -14.23
CA LYS A 652 49.67 -4.19 -14.21
C LYS A 652 48.22 -4.36 -14.70
N HIS A 653 47.44 -3.29 -14.80
CA HIS A 653 46.02 -3.31 -15.16
C HIS A 653 45.70 -2.67 -16.51
N TYR A 654 46.69 -2.23 -17.30
CA TYR A 654 46.47 -1.57 -18.60
C TYR A 654 45.61 -2.37 -19.58
N LYS A 655 45.80 -3.70 -19.66
CA LYS A 655 44.98 -4.55 -20.54
C LYS A 655 43.50 -4.48 -20.14
N LYS A 656 43.22 -4.54 -18.84
CA LYS A 656 41.86 -4.45 -18.29
C LYS A 656 41.29 -3.03 -18.47
N ALA A 657 42.08 -1.99 -18.22
CA ALA A 657 41.68 -0.61 -18.41
C ALA A 657 41.20 -0.32 -19.85
N ASN A 658 41.90 -0.84 -20.86
CA ASN A 658 41.48 -0.68 -22.26
C ASN A 658 40.18 -1.42 -22.59
N ILE A 659 39.90 -2.57 -21.95
CA ILE A 659 38.63 -3.29 -22.10
C ILE A 659 37.49 -2.45 -21.51
N GLU A 660 37.66 -1.96 -20.28
CA GLU A 660 36.63 -1.16 -19.60
C GLU A 660 36.41 0.19 -20.31
N LEU A 661 37.44 0.81 -20.90
CA LEU A 661 37.31 1.99 -21.76
C LEU A 661 36.44 1.73 -23.00
N LYS A 662 36.59 0.57 -23.64
CA LYS A 662 35.72 0.19 -24.76
C LYS A 662 34.27 0.06 -24.32
N ILE A 663 34.04 -0.62 -23.19
CA ILE A 663 32.70 -0.76 -22.60
C ILE A 663 32.08 0.60 -22.26
N LEU A 664 32.89 1.54 -21.74
CA LEU A 664 32.45 2.91 -21.44
C LEU A 664 31.95 3.63 -22.70
N ILE A 665 32.72 3.57 -23.78
CA ILE A 665 32.36 4.21 -25.06
C ILE A 665 31.08 3.58 -25.61
N ASP A 666 30.99 2.26 -25.66
CA ASP A 666 29.81 1.54 -26.16
C ASP A 666 28.56 1.92 -25.34
N LYS A 667 28.67 1.97 -24.01
CA LYS A 667 27.56 2.37 -23.12
C LYS A 667 27.17 3.84 -23.29
N TYR A 668 28.13 4.74 -23.47
CA TYR A 668 27.87 6.16 -23.72
C TYR A 668 27.14 6.38 -25.05
N GLU A 669 27.58 5.74 -26.13
CA GLU A 669 26.93 5.84 -27.43
C GLU A 669 25.48 5.33 -27.39
N ILE A 670 25.22 4.23 -26.69
CA ILE A 670 23.85 3.73 -26.47
C ILE A 670 23.04 4.72 -25.64
N PHE A 671 23.62 5.28 -24.57
CA PHE A 671 22.95 6.25 -23.72
C PHE A 671 22.50 7.50 -24.51
N ILE A 672 23.40 8.13 -25.26
CA ILE A 672 23.08 9.34 -26.03
C ILE A 672 22.05 9.09 -27.14
N LYS A 673 22.08 7.90 -27.77
CA LYS A 673 21.07 7.51 -28.78
C LYS A 673 19.66 7.37 -28.19
N GLU A 674 19.55 7.00 -26.93
CA GLU A 674 18.26 6.70 -26.27
C GLU A 674 17.70 7.89 -25.47
N VAL A 675 18.53 8.89 -25.18
CA VAL A 675 18.10 10.13 -24.53
C VAL A 675 17.33 10.98 -25.54
N ASP A 676 16.10 11.37 -25.19
CA ASP A 676 15.30 12.33 -25.98
C ASP A 676 15.42 13.77 -25.45
N SER A 677 15.80 13.93 -24.17
CA SER A 677 15.88 15.25 -23.51
C SER A 677 17.02 16.12 -24.07
N PRO A 678 16.73 17.34 -24.56
CA PRO A 678 17.75 18.27 -25.06
C PRO A 678 18.75 18.71 -23.98
N SER A 679 18.30 18.93 -22.74
CA SER A 679 19.17 19.36 -21.64
C SER A 679 20.19 18.30 -21.27
N VAL A 680 19.76 17.02 -21.25
CA VAL A 680 20.69 15.89 -21.02
C VAL A 680 21.70 15.80 -22.17
N LYS A 681 21.28 15.88 -23.44
CA LYS A 681 22.22 15.86 -24.57
C LYS A 681 23.27 16.96 -24.43
N LYS A 682 22.80 18.20 -24.24
CA LYS A 682 23.66 19.37 -24.06
C LYS A 682 24.68 19.18 -22.94
N TYR A 683 24.26 18.63 -21.80
CA TYR A 683 25.15 18.38 -20.67
C TYR A 683 26.26 17.36 -21.00
N PHE A 684 25.98 16.40 -21.87
CA PHE A 684 26.94 15.37 -22.31
C PHE A 684 27.57 15.62 -23.68
N ASP A 685 27.36 16.78 -24.31
CA ASP A 685 27.87 17.07 -25.67
C ASP A 685 29.40 17.05 -25.75
N SER A 686 30.10 17.44 -24.66
CA SER A 686 31.57 17.43 -24.62
C SER A 686 32.15 16.02 -24.54
N TRP A 687 31.38 15.05 -24.01
CA TRP A 687 31.88 13.70 -23.72
C TRP A 687 32.31 12.95 -24.97
N ASP A 688 31.58 13.07 -26.09
CA ASP A 688 31.95 12.37 -27.33
C ASP A 688 33.35 12.78 -27.80
N LYS A 689 33.59 14.09 -27.92
CA LYS A 689 34.91 14.63 -28.30
C LYS A 689 36.00 14.20 -27.31
N GLU A 690 35.69 14.24 -26.01
CA GLU A 690 36.64 13.85 -24.98
C GLU A 690 36.98 12.36 -25.03
N LEU A 691 35.98 11.48 -25.12
CA LEU A 691 36.15 10.02 -25.20
C LEU A 691 36.87 9.58 -26.48
N GLN A 692 36.60 10.21 -27.62
CA GLN A 692 37.34 9.92 -28.86
C GLN A 692 38.81 10.33 -28.73
N SER A 693 39.09 11.50 -28.16
CA SER A 693 40.47 11.96 -27.96
C SER A 693 41.28 11.08 -27.01
N ILE A 694 40.63 10.43 -26.03
CA ILE A 694 41.29 9.56 -25.04
C ILE A 694 41.97 8.35 -25.73
N LYS A 695 41.46 7.88 -26.87
CA LYS A 695 42.01 6.69 -27.56
C LYS A 695 43.49 6.83 -27.95
N THR A 696 43.92 8.05 -28.29
CA THR A 696 45.27 8.35 -28.79
C THR A 696 46.24 8.85 -27.71
N LEU A 697 45.80 8.98 -26.46
CA LEU A 697 46.60 9.49 -25.36
C LEU A 697 47.51 8.42 -24.72
N SER A 698 48.54 8.87 -24.01
CA SER A 698 49.33 8.00 -23.13
C SER A 698 48.46 7.45 -22.00
N ASN A 699 48.81 6.29 -21.42
CA ASN A 699 48.00 5.71 -20.32
C ASN A 699 47.86 6.64 -19.11
N LYS A 700 48.89 7.43 -18.81
CA LYS A 700 48.85 8.43 -17.74
C LYS A 700 47.84 9.54 -18.07
N ASP A 701 47.90 10.10 -19.28
CA ASP A 701 47.00 11.17 -19.71
C ASP A 701 45.54 10.66 -19.84
N LYS A 702 45.35 9.39 -20.26
CA LYS A 702 44.05 8.71 -20.22
C LYS A 702 43.49 8.71 -18.81
N SER A 703 44.29 8.31 -17.83
CA SER A 703 43.88 8.31 -16.43
C SER A 703 43.43 9.68 -15.96
N GLU A 704 44.26 10.71 -16.17
CA GLU A 704 43.97 12.08 -15.71
C GLU A 704 42.70 12.65 -16.36
N LYS A 705 42.54 12.45 -17.68
CA LYS A 705 41.37 12.95 -18.41
C LYS A 705 40.09 12.22 -18.01
N LEU A 706 40.12 10.89 -17.89
CA LEU A 706 38.99 10.12 -17.39
C LEU A 706 38.63 10.52 -15.96
N PHE A 707 39.62 10.77 -15.09
CA PHE A 707 39.34 11.22 -13.72
C PHE A 707 38.59 12.55 -13.73
N LYS A 708 39.03 13.53 -14.52
CA LYS A 708 38.30 14.82 -14.65
C LYS A 708 36.87 14.60 -15.15
N LEU A 709 36.69 13.74 -16.15
CA LEU A 709 35.37 13.42 -16.70
C LEU A 709 34.45 12.73 -15.69
N SER A 710 34.99 11.91 -14.78
CA SER A 710 34.20 11.30 -13.71
C SER A 710 33.76 12.30 -12.62
N ARG A 711 34.29 13.52 -12.63
CA ARG A 711 33.89 14.57 -11.68
C ARG A 711 32.74 15.44 -12.17
N VAL A 712 32.14 15.20 -13.34
CA VAL A 712 31.06 16.10 -13.80
C VAL A 712 29.76 15.93 -13.00
N ILE A 713 29.38 14.71 -12.58
CA ILE A 713 28.17 14.48 -11.76
C ILE A 713 28.51 14.48 -10.26
N GLY A 714 27.82 15.35 -9.52
CA GLY A 714 28.00 15.62 -8.10
C GLY A 714 27.41 14.59 -7.13
N TYR A 715 27.97 13.38 -7.04
CA TYR A 715 27.70 12.47 -5.93
C TYR A 715 28.96 12.10 -5.17
#